data_AF-A0A5B8YL24-F1
#
_entry.id   AF-A0A5B8YL24-F1
#
_cell.length_a   1.000
_cell.length_b   1.000
_cell.length_c   1.000
_cell.angle_alpha   90.00
_cell.angle_beta   90.00
_cell.angle_gamma   90.00
#
_symmetry.space_group_name_H-M   'P 1'
#
loop_
_entity.id
_entity.type
_entity.pdbx_description
1 polymer ?
#
loop_
_entity_poly.entity_id
_entity_poly.type
_entity_poly.pdbx_seq_one_letter_code
_entity_poly.pdbx_strand_id
1 'polypeptide(L)'
;MKILKIEFRNINSLKDTHSIDFTIPPFNTSSLFAITGPTGSGKSTILDVISLALFNHVPRLGKISKKDIIEKGAILTRNQQEAFARVTYECKSGIYTSEWNISTARTGSLRDYEMQISRKPTGELLPLKKSDVPGKNEQLIGLNYNQFIKSVLLAQGEFSQFLKAKKDERGELLEKITGTGIYRQLGKLAREKFQDVNLEIQKQQDAIALIKQGLLEETQLLDITNLLSEKEKTCEPLEKEILSLNKNLELKKTLEQQLKEIDRIAAERESAEVDLKEFLAGYGPVLEQHEKVRDVAEELRDWKRLSLSCADMDKDIDVKNEQVRENAARLKECLSEISGFTRMLVTQETIETELENFSAKVNGLQKKVDDKLVEYETLKNTYKLETRDLNCPLNEKDPVATARQLEILKTSASQKLNTLQANLTGLDLENIEGEKFRLKRYLVEARDAWKLSDNLERINNDLRRLQKDEASLQTAIKELPAEIRHSEDNVKIYEEKLKNIRLEQRNRELQASLEEHRTQLEDGKPCPLCGALHHPYAEDFPTQDDDLSKKLQLTENELSTWRQRFNSNSTTLNHHQKNLKEIIAQKEALENEIKDHSAEFREKYQDLGFEERANWKELCDQSQNQIDQLEEYEKVNKRMECVETALPVLNELLKISAQGRELRANLEEVYKGKDIHSETRGFHRKWTTLREAEKAMAGQLKELSNKVVQSREKLTLQEANLKNLITEKGFSSIPEAGEALLPDNEYYKLHASRAKLEKEIEKNLNSLTLLNSQVEKYKKDDVEHSAEVLSNLHFEKKQQLKMVQDECEELRRALKNYKEDQKRLQQIQEEIKDKEKENKRWKMLNELIGDATGKKFNDFAQDLTLSQLLVLANSRLKDLSDRYTIDKSAPNEDDGLVAIDEHMGGQRRSVKTLSGGETFILSLSMALALSDLASRNVEINSLFIDEGFGTLDPETLDQTLDTLEKLQAESSKTIGIISHVDSLKERIATQIQLKRHGQGYSTLEITA
;
A
#
# COMPACT_ATOMS: atom_id res chain seq x y z
N MET A 1 24.65 27.94 -16.14
CA MET A 1 24.17 27.82 -17.52
C MET A 1 24.53 29.08 -18.27
N LYS A 2 25.28 28.96 -19.35
CA LYS A 2 25.64 30.04 -20.29
C LYS A 2 25.39 29.56 -21.72
N ILE A 3 24.68 30.34 -22.54
CA ILE A 3 24.50 30.02 -23.96
C ILE A 3 25.75 30.47 -24.72
N LEU A 4 26.36 29.54 -25.46
CA LEU A 4 27.61 29.80 -26.21
C LEU A 4 27.32 30.07 -27.69
N LYS A 5 26.44 29.27 -28.30
CA LYS A 5 26.16 29.36 -29.75
C LYS A 5 24.73 28.94 -30.06
N ILE A 6 24.09 29.65 -30.98
CA ILE A 6 22.77 29.33 -31.53
C ILE A 6 22.92 29.13 -33.04
N GLU A 7 22.39 28.03 -33.57
CA GLU A 7 22.37 27.73 -35.00
C GLU A 7 20.96 27.27 -35.39
N PHE A 8 20.40 27.79 -36.46
CA PHE A 8 19.08 27.36 -36.92
C PHE A 8 18.91 27.60 -38.41
N ARG A 9 17.93 26.90 -39.00
CA ARG A 9 17.62 27.02 -40.42
C ARG A 9 16.12 26.90 -40.66
N ASN A 10 15.61 27.79 -41.52
CA ASN A 10 14.22 27.76 -42.02
C ASN A 10 13.15 27.74 -40.91
N ILE A 11 13.31 28.57 -39.88
CA ILE A 11 12.36 28.68 -38.77
C ILE A 11 11.58 30.01 -38.87
N ASN A 12 10.25 29.92 -38.87
CA ASN A 12 9.30 31.03 -39.01
C ASN A 12 9.63 31.94 -40.21
N SER A 13 9.98 33.21 -39.96
CA SER A 13 10.29 34.22 -40.98
C SER A 13 11.76 34.21 -41.44
N LEU A 14 12.64 33.48 -40.75
CA LEU A 14 14.08 33.44 -41.01
C LEU A 14 14.41 32.25 -41.91
N LYS A 15 14.70 32.57 -43.18
CA LYS A 15 15.01 31.63 -44.25
C LYS A 15 16.52 31.44 -44.37
N ASP A 16 16.96 30.22 -44.71
CA ASP A 16 18.36 29.81 -44.81
C ASP A 16 19.03 29.62 -43.44
N THR A 17 20.33 29.34 -43.44
CA THR A 17 21.08 28.99 -42.21
C THR A 17 21.56 30.25 -41.53
N HIS A 18 21.25 30.39 -40.25
CA HIS A 18 21.70 31.48 -39.39
C HIS A 18 22.51 30.92 -38.22
N SER A 19 23.54 31.66 -37.82
CA SER A 19 24.39 31.31 -36.68
C SER A 19 24.73 32.56 -35.88
N ILE A 20 24.57 32.47 -34.56
CA ILE A 20 24.94 33.50 -33.59
C ILE A 20 25.92 32.85 -32.62
N ASP A 21 27.16 33.31 -32.61
CA ASP A 21 28.21 32.80 -31.73
C ASP A 21 28.57 33.86 -30.69
N PHE A 22 28.21 33.61 -29.43
CA PHE A 22 28.45 34.54 -28.33
C PHE A 22 29.88 34.49 -27.80
N THR A 23 30.72 33.59 -28.33
CA THR A 23 32.13 33.44 -27.90
C THR A 23 33.11 34.29 -28.73
N ILE A 24 32.63 34.91 -29.81
CA ILE A 24 33.45 35.65 -30.79
C ILE A 24 33.12 37.16 -30.69
N PRO A 25 34.06 38.08 -30.99
CA PRO A 25 33.72 39.50 -31.14
C PRO A 25 32.61 39.72 -32.18
N PRO A 26 31.62 40.60 -31.92
CA PRO A 26 31.55 41.62 -30.86
C PRO A 26 31.01 41.17 -29.48
N PHE A 27 30.48 39.95 -29.34
CA PHE A 27 29.80 39.51 -28.10
C PHE A 27 30.76 39.15 -26.95
N ASN A 28 32.01 38.82 -27.25
CA ASN A 28 33.02 38.57 -26.20
C ASN A 28 33.44 39.87 -25.48
N THR A 29 33.30 41.03 -26.14
CA THR A 29 33.68 42.34 -25.59
C THR A 29 32.52 43.07 -24.91
N SER A 30 31.28 42.89 -25.38
CA SER A 30 30.07 43.42 -24.76
C SER A 30 29.14 42.29 -24.34
N SER A 31 28.88 42.15 -23.03
CA SER A 31 27.92 41.16 -22.50
C SER A 31 26.47 41.65 -22.54
N LEU A 32 26.24 42.90 -22.94
CA LEU A 32 24.93 43.48 -23.27
C LEU A 32 24.80 43.61 -24.79
N PHE A 33 23.73 43.06 -25.36
CA PHE A 33 23.43 43.21 -26.79
C PHE A 33 21.93 43.38 -27.04
N ALA A 34 21.58 44.01 -28.16
CA ALA A 34 20.20 44.24 -28.55
C ALA A 34 19.81 43.45 -29.81
N ILE A 35 18.63 42.82 -29.80
CA ILE A 35 18.00 42.22 -30.97
C ILE A 35 16.98 43.23 -31.51
N THR A 36 17.30 43.87 -32.63
CA THR A 36 16.54 45.01 -33.16
C THR A 36 15.91 44.69 -34.52
N GLY A 37 14.74 45.29 -34.80
CA GLY A 37 14.02 45.08 -36.06
C GLY A 37 12.56 45.53 -35.96
N PRO A 38 11.86 45.78 -37.09
CA PRO A 38 10.46 46.19 -37.09
C PRO A 38 9.55 45.09 -36.49
N THR A 39 8.34 45.44 -36.08
CA THR A 39 7.36 44.46 -35.56
C THR A 39 7.05 43.40 -36.63
N GLY A 40 7.03 42.13 -36.24
CA GLY A 40 6.84 41.01 -37.18
C GLY A 40 8.07 40.60 -38.01
N SER A 41 9.26 41.17 -37.75
CA SER A 41 10.53 40.75 -38.39
C SER A 41 11.08 39.41 -37.90
N GLY A 42 10.47 38.80 -36.89
CA GLY A 42 10.92 37.51 -36.35
C GLY A 42 11.85 37.59 -35.14
N LYS A 43 11.90 38.73 -34.42
CA LYS A 43 12.77 38.90 -33.23
C LYS A 43 12.60 37.78 -32.18
N SER A 44 11.36 37.50 -31.80
CA SER A 44 11.02 36.41 -30.86
C SER A 44 11.21 35.00 -31.45
N THR A 45 11.57 34.85 -32.73
CA THR A 45 11.92 33.53 -33.30
C THR A 45 13.25 33.04 -32.74
N ILE A 46 14.19 33.93 -32.39
CA ILE A 46 15.46 33.53 -31.77
C ILE A 46 15.18 32.86 -30.41
N LEU A 47 14.20 33.36 -29.66
CA LEU A 47 13.76 32.77 -28.40
C LEU A 47 13.06 31.43 -28.59
N ASP A 48 12.17 31.34 -29.59
CA ASP A 48 11.54 30.08 -29.97
C ASP A 48 12.59 29.01 -30.32
N VAL A 49 13.67 29.38 -31.02
CA VAL A 49 14.77 28.46 -31.39
C VAL A 49 15.45 27.91 -30.14
N ILE A 50 15.70 28.74 -29.13
CA ILE A 50 16.35 28.32 -27.89
C ILE A 50 15.47 27.30 -27.14
N SER A 51 14.20 27.64 -26.92
CA SER A 51 13.27 26.76 -26.19
C SER A 51 12.96 25.48 -26.96
N LEU A 52 12.88 25.55 -28.30
CA LEU A 52 12.62 24.42 -29.17
C LEU A 52 13.79 23.43 -29.15
N ALA A 53 15.02 23.93 -29.26
CA ALA A 53 16.22 23.10 -29.23
C ALA A 53 16.47 22.44 -27.87
N LEU A 54 16.02 23.04 -26.76
CA LEU A 54 16.24 22.51 -25.41
C LEU A 54 15.09 21.64 -24.89
N PHE A 55 13.83 22.02 -25.15
CA PHE A 55 12.66 21.40 -24.50
C PHE A 55 11.57 20.92 -25.48
N ASN A 56 11.77 21.06 -26.80
CA ASN A 56 10.71 20.82 -27.80
C ASN A 56 9.42 21.60 -27.49
N HIS A 57 9.57 22.82 -26.99
CA HIS A 57 8.49 23.73 -26.63
C HIS A 57 8.76 25.11 -27.22
N VAL A 58 7.69 25.80 -27.59
CA VAL A 58 7.74 27.20 -28.03
C VAL A 58 6.82 28.00 -27.10
N PRO A 59 7.30 29.06 -26.43
CA PRO A 59 6.51 29.84 -25.46
C PRO A 59 5.14 30.26 -25.97
N ARG A 60 5.06 30.63 -27.24
CA ARG A 60 3.82 31.12 -27.88
C ARG A 60 2.87 30.03 -28.37
N LEU A 61 3.37 28.81 -28.60
CA LEU A 61 2.60 27.72 -29.24
C LEU A 61 2.44 26.48 -28.35
N GLY A 62 3.16 26.43 -27.23
CA GLY A 62 3.20 25.28 -26.32
C GLY A 62 4.13 24.17 -26.79
N LYS A 63 3.81 22.93 -26.40
CA LYS A 63 4.53 21.72 -26.83
C LYS A 63 4.30 21.47 -28.32
N ILE A 64 5.36 21.16 -29.04
CA ILE A 64 5.28 21.02 -30.50
C ILE A 64 5.13 19.55 -30.90
N SER A 65 4.05 19.26 -31.64
CA SER A 65 3.80 17.96 -32.28
C SER A 65 3.65 18.10 -33.80
N LYS A 66 3.74 16.98 -34.52
CA LYS A 66 3.49 16.94 -35.97
C LYS A 66 2.11 17.49 -36.36
N LYS A 67 1.07 17.28 -35.53
CA LYS A 67 -0.27 17.82 -35.79
C LYS A 67 -0.29 19.34 -35.62
N ASP A 68 0.31 19.85 -34.55
CA ASP A 68 0.39 21.29 -34.28
C ASP A 68 1.11 22.07 -35.39
N ILE A 69 2.20 21.51 -35.94
CA ILE A 69 2.95 22.16 -37.03
C ILE A 69 2.10 22.23 -38.31
N ILE A 70 1.31 21.20 -38.60
CA ILE A 70 0.45 21.13 -39.79
C ILE A 70 -0.77 22.04 -39.64
N GLU A 71 -1.43 22.02 -38.48
CA GLU A 71 -2.66 22.80 -38.21
C GLU A 71 -2.37 24.30 -38.04
N LYS A 72 -1.32 24.65 -37.30
CA LYS A 72 -0.99 26.06 -36.98
C LYS A 72 -0.10 26.71 -38.05
N GLY A 73 0.47 25.94 -38.98
CA GLY A 73 1.32 26.43 -40.07
C GLY A 73 2.52 27.26 -39.61
N ALA A 74 2.95 27.06 -38.36
CA ALA A 74 3.95 27.84 -37.67
C ALA A 74 5.16 26.96 -37.32
N ILE A 75 6.35 27.55 -37.22
CA ILE A 75 7.69 26.94 -37.09
C ILE A 75 8.40 26.71 -38.42
N LEU A 76 7.85 25.97 -39.39
CA LEU A 76 8.54 25.76 -40.68
C LEU A 76 8.35 26.95 -41.63
N THR A 77 9.44 27.53 -42.14
CA THR A 77 9.35 28.61 -43.13
C THR A 77 8.61 28.15 -44.40
N ARG A 78 7.71 29.00 -44.92
CA ARG A 78 6.91 28.70 -46.11
C ARG A 78 7.78 28.26 -47.29
N ASN A 79 7.36 27.18 -47.96
CA ASN A 79 8.02 26.55 -49.12
C ASN A 79 9.39 25.92 -48.83
N GLN A 80 9.70 25.56 -47.58
CA GLN A 80 10.90 24.82 -47.20
C GLN A 80 10.57 23.37 -46.84
N GLN A 81 11.55 22.47 -47.03
CA GLN A 81 11.40 21.02 -46.82
C GLN A 81 12.08 20.52 -45.54
N GLU A 82 12.91 21.34 -44.90
CA GLU A 82 13.66 20.99 -43.69
C GLU A 82 13.87 22.23 -42.80
N ALA A 83 13.88 22.00 -41.48
CA ALA A 83 14.24 22.99 -40.48
C ALA A 83 14.98 22.35 -39.31
N PHE A 84 15.92 23.08 -38.71
CA PHE A 84 16.60 22.64 -37.50
C PHE A 84 16.86 23.82 -36.57
N ALA A 85 16.97 23.52 -35.27
CA ALA A 85 17.35 24.42 -34.20
C ALA A 85 18.41 23.73 -33.34
N ARG A 86 19.53 24.39 -33.09
CA ARG A 86 20.66 23.85 -32.33
C ARG A 86 21.20 24.90 -31.38
N VAL A 87 21.39 24.52 -30.13
CA VAL A 87 21.92 25.38 -29.07
C VAL A 87 23.09 24.69 -28.39
N THR A 88 24.24 25.37 -28.38
CA THR A 88 25.41 24.99 -27.58
C THR A 88 25.40 25.79 -26.29
N TYR A 89 25.45 25.11 -25.15
CA TYR A 89 25.43 25.72 -23.83
C TYR A 89 26.45 25.07 -22.88
N GLU A 90 26.85 25.84 -21.88
CA GLU A 90 27.76 25.44 -20.80
C GLU A 90 26.99 25.32 -19.48
N CYS A 91 27.17 24.22 -18.77
CA CYS A 91 26.64 24.00 -17.43
C CYS A 91 27.68 23.32 -16.52
N LYS A 92 27.36 23.10 -15.23
CA LYS A 92 28.29 22.52 -14.24
C LYS A 92 28.88 21.16 -14.68
N SER A 93 28.19 20.41 -15.53
CA SER A 93 28.62 19.10 -16.03
C SER A 93 29.47 19.14 -17.32
N GLY A 94 29.62 20.32 -17.95
CA GLY A 94 30.41 20.53 -19.15
C GLY A 94 29.66 21.30 -20.25
N ILE A 95 30.18 21.21 -21.48
CA ILE A 95 29.60 21.86 -22.67
C ILE A 95 28.80 20.84 -23.47
N TYR A 96 27.54 21.17 -23.76
CA TYR A 96 26.62 20.31 -24.49
C TYR A 96 26.01 21.06 -25.67
N THR A 97 25.62 20.31 -26.70
CA THR A 97 24.89 20.82 -27.87
C THR A 97 23.60 20.02 -28.02
N SER A 98 22.46 20.70 -27.87
CA SER A 98 21.13 20.12 -28.08
C SER A 98 20.62 20.54 -29.44
N GLU A 99 20.13 19.58 -30.21
CA GLU A 99 19.65 19.77 -31.58
C GLU A 99 18.25 19.20 -31.74
N TRP A 100 17.38 19.97 -32.39
CA TRP A 100 16.04 19.62 -32.81
C TRP A 100 15.96 19.77 -34.33
N ASN A 101 15.41 18.78 -35.03
CA ASN A 101 15.25 18.83 -36.48
C ASN A 101 13.88 18.30 -36.93
N ILE A 102 13.44 18.74 -38.11
CA ILE A 102 12.28 18.20 -38.81
C ILE A 102 12.46 18.30 -40.32
N SER A 103 11.93 17.32 -41.07
CA SER A 103 12.02 17.28 -42.53
C SER A 103 10.76 16.70 -43.18
N THR A 104 10.52 17.02 -44.45
CA THR A 104 9.45 16.42 -45.26
C THR A 104 9.97 15.20 -46.02
N ALA A 105 9.16 14.14 -46.09
CA ALA A 105 9.44 12.98 -46.93
C ALA A 105 9.32 13.32 -48.43
N ARG A 106 9.90 12.48 -49.30
CA ARG A 106 9.86 12.64 -50.77
C ARG A 106 8.43 12.68 -51.36
N THR A 107 7.44 12.21 -50.59
CA THR A 107 6.00 12.20 -50.88
C THR A 107 5.26 13.48 -50.46
N GLY A 108 5.96 14.46 -49.86
CA GLY A 108 5.39 15.72 -49.39
C GLY A 108 4.81 15.70 -47.97
N SER A 109 4.83 14.56 -47.26
CA SER A 109 4.36 14.48 -45.87
C SER A 109 5.46 14.82 -44.85
N LEU A 110 5.14 15.61 -43.83
CA LEU A 110 6.05 15.97 -42.74
C LEU A 110 6.46 14.71 -41.95
N ARG A 111 7.76 14.47 -41.76
CA ARG A 111 8.26 13.44 -40.83
C ARG A 111 8.08 13.92 -39.40
N ASP A 112 8.14 12.98 -38.46
CA ASP A 112 8.16 13.34 -37.05
C ASP A 112 9.50 14.00 -36.70
N TYR A 113 9.53 14.81 -35.66
CA TYR A 113 10.76 15.51 -35.24
C TYR A 113 11.79 14.52 -34.69
N GLU A 114 13.07 14.90 -34.80
CA GLU A 114 14.18 14.25 -34.10
C GLU A 114 14.83 15.24 -33.14
N MET A 115 15.37 14.70 -32.04
CA MET A 115 16.04 15.51 -31.03
C MET A 115 17.21 14.72 -30.45
N GLN A 116 18.35 15.37 -30.28
CA GLN A 116 19.58 14.74 -29.80
C GLN A 116 20.44 15.70 -28.97
N ILE A 117 21.27 15.15 -28.08
CA ILE A 117 22.27 15.91 -27.30
C ILE A 117 23.65 15.30 -27.56
N SER A 118 24.63 16.16 -27.86
CA SER A 118 26.04 15.79 -27.97
C SER A 118 26.90 16.53 -26.95
N ARG A 119 28.00 15.91 -26.51
CA ARG A 119 28.99 16.53 -25.62
C ARG A 119 30.11 17.17 -26.45
N LYS A 120 30.53 18.40 -26.13
CA LYS A 120 31.72 19.04 -26.72
C LYS A 120 32.91 18.99 -25.75
N PRO A 121 34.15 18.80 -26.24
CA PRO A 121 34.56 18.76 -27.65
C PRO A 121 34.47 17.37 -28.32
N THR A 122 34.12 16.30 -27.60
CA THR A 122 34.19 14.90 -28.09
C THR A 122 33.23 14.59 -29.24
N GLY A 123 32.14 15.35 -29.40
CA GLY A 123 31.10 15.12 -30.41
C GLY A 123 30.24 13.88 -30.14
N GLU A 124 30.40 13.25 -28.98
CA GLU A 124 29.72 12.00 -28.62
C GLU A 124 28.23 12.26 -28.35
N LEU A 125 27.35 11.51 -29.03
CA LEU A 125 25.91 11.56 -28.82
C LEU A 125 25.52 10.76 -27.59
N LEU A 126 24.66 11.35 -26.74
CA LEU A 126 24.06 10.64 -25.62
C LEU A 126 23.01 9.63 -26.15
N PRO A 127 23.05 8.34 -25.77
CA PRO A 127 22.15 7.31 -26.27
C PRO A 127 20.76 7.45 -25.63
N LEU A 128 20.00 8.46 -26.06
CA LEU A 128 18.68 8.82 -25.54
C LEU A 128 17.63 8.70 -26.63
N LYS A 129 16.40 8.32 -26.25
CA LYS A 129 15.24 8.47 -27.14
C LYS A 129 14.88 9.95 -27.23
N LYS A 130 14.32 10.37 -28.37
CA LYS A 130 13.90 11.76 -28.59
C LYS A 130 12.94 12.32 -27.54
N SER A 131 12.11 11.47 -26.90
CA SER A 131 11.20 11.85 -25.82
C SER A 131 11.92 12.22 -24.51
N ASP A 132 13.12 11.65 -24.31
CA ASP A 132 13.85 11.73 -23.05
C ASP A 132 14.87 12.89 -23.06
N VAL A 133 15.13 13.44 -24.25
CA VAL A 133 16.05 14.56 -24.47
C VAL A 133 15.65 15.82 -23.69
N PRO A 134 14.37 16.29 -23.70
CA PRO A 134 13.95 17.41 -22.86
C PRO A 134 14.24 17.17 -21.38
N GLY A 135 13.85 16.01 -20.83
CA GLY A 135 14.11 15.67 -19.42
C GLY A 135 15.60 15.59 -19.10
N LYS A 136 16.44 15.15 -20.05
CA LYS A 136 17.90 15.18 -19.87
C LYS A 136 18.44 16.62 -19.86
N ASN A 137 17.97 17.50 -20.74
CA ASN A 137 18.33 18.91 -20.70
C ASN A 137 17.91 19.55 -19.36
N GLU A 138 16.73 19.22 -18.81
CA GLU A 138 16.32 19.69 -17.48
C GLU A 138 17.31 19.26 -16.39
N GLN A 139 17.78 18.01 -16.42
CA GLN A 139 18.79 17.51 -15.48
C GLN A 139 20.17 18.18 -15.65
N LEU A 140 20.61 18.39 -16.90
CA LEU A 140 21.92 18.97 -17.21
C LEU A 140 21.98 20.46 -16.89
N ILE A 141 20.90 21.18 -17.19
CA ILE A 141 20.75 22.61 -16.92
C ILE A 141 20.44 22.85 -15.43
N GLY A 142 19.69 21.94 -14.80
CA GLY A 142 19.20 22.07 -13.43
C GLY A 142 17.90 22.89 -13.33
N LEU A 143 17.27 23.20 -14.46
CA LEU A 143 16.02 23.95 -14.56
C LEU A 143 15.06 23.22 -15.51
N ASN A 144 13.81 23.04 -15.08
CA ASN A 144 12.73 22.57 -15.95
C ASN A 144 12.30 23.66 -16.94
N TYR A 145 11.49 23.31 -17.95
CA TYR A 145 11.04 24.29 -18.97
C TYR A 145 10.46 25.58 -18.37
N ASN A 146 9.54 25.47 -17.39
CA ASN A 146 8.89 26.64 -16.78
C ASN A 146 9.88 27.48 -15.97
N GLN A 147 10.82 26.85 -15.26
CA GLN A 147 11.91 27.54 -14.55
C GLN A 147 12.85 28.22 -15.54
N PHE A 148 13.17 27.57 -16.66
CA PHE A 148 14.06 28.09 -17.69
C PHE A 148 13.46 29.34 -18.34
N ILE A 149 12.19 29.30 -18.78
CA ILE A 149 11.52 30.50 -19.30
C ILE A 149 11.56 31.60 -18.23
N LYS A 150 11.10 31.33 -17.00
CA LYS A 150 11.01 32.38 -15.99
C LYS A 150 12.35 32.91 -15.48
N SER A 151 13.44 32.15 -15.57
CA SER A 151 14.74 32.57 -14.99
C SER A 151 15.79 32.97 -16.03
N VAL A 152 15.62 32.55 -17.29
CA VAL A 152 16.56 32.76 -18.40
C VAL A 152 15.94 33.58 -19.54
N LEU A 153 14.61 33.51 -19.74
CA LEU A 153 13.93 34.05 -20.92
C LEU A 153 12.62 34.76 -20.52
N LEU A 154 12.70 36.07 -20.25
CA LEU A 154 11.52 36.89 -19.96
C LEU A 154 10.69 37.08 -21.24
N ALA A 155 9.76 36.16 -21.48
CA ALA A 155 8.79 36.24 -22.56
C ALA A 155 7.56 37.07 -22.15
N GLN A 156 6.99 37.84 -23.09
CA GLN A 156 5.57 37.64 -23.41
C GLN A 156 4.48 37.85 -22.33
N GLY A 157 4.65 38.62 -21.24
CA GLY A 157 3.62 38.90 -20.23
C GLY A 157 3.56 37.92 -19.04
N GLU A 158 4.47 36.94 -18.97
CA GLU A 158 4.42 35.88 -17.94
C GLU A 158 4.73 36.37 -16.51
N PHE A 159 5.65 37.33 -16.35
CA PHE A 159 5.97 37.85 -15.01
C PHE A 159 4.90 38.80 -14.47
N SER A 160 4.26 39.56 -15.36
CA SER A 160 3.07 40.33 -15.00
C SER A 160 1.96 39.41 -14.49
N GLN A 161 1.84 38.20 -15.05
CA GLN A 161 0.92 37.17 -14.53
C GLN A 161 1.38 36.65 -13.15
N PHE A 162 2.68 36.41 -12.94
CA PHE A 162 3.21 35.98 -11.63
C PHE A 162 2.94 37.00 -10.50
N LEU A 163 3.10 38.30 -10.78
CA LEU A 163 2.76 39.37 -9.83
C LEU A 163 1.27 39.41 -9.49
N LYS A 164 0.42 39.08 -10.47
CA LYS A 164 -1.06 39.14 -10.35
C LYS A 164 -1.69 37.82 -9.87
N ALA A 165 -0.94 36.71 -9.88
CA ALA A 165 -1.39 35.38 -9.48
C ALA A 165 -1.83 35.32 -8.01
N LYS A 166 -2.78 34.44 -7.68
CA LYS A 166 -3.25 34.24 -6.30
C LYS A 166 -2.20 33.51 -5.44
N LYS A 167 -2.38 33.48 -4.11
CA LYS A 167 -1.44 32.85 -3.17
C LYS A 167 -1.12 31.40 -3.53
N ASP A 168 -2.12 30.56 -3.78
CA ASP A 168 -1.91 29.14 -4.10
C ASP A 168 -1.16 28.94 -5.44
N GLU A 169 -1.56 29.67 -6.50
CA GLU A 169 -0.89 29.63 -7.82
C GLU A 169 0.56 30.11 -7.73
N ARG A 170 0.79 31.21 -7.00
CA ARG A 170 2.13 31.74 -6.75
C ARG A 170 2.97 30.77 -5.92
N GLY A 171 2.36 30.13 -4.92
CA GLY A 171 2.95 29.11 -4.08
C GLY A 171 3.45 27.92 -4.90
N GLU A 172 2.62 27.37 -5.79
CA GLU A 172 3.05 26.30 -6.72
C GLU A 172 4.19 26.73 -7.64
N LEU A 173 4.16 27.97 -8.13
CA LEU A 173 5.24 28.51 -8.96
C LEU A 173 6.54 28.63 -8.17
N LEU A 174 6.48 29.17 -6.95
CA LEU A 174 7.63 29.25 -6.04
C LEU A 174 8.15 27.87 -5.66
N GLU A 175 7.27 26.91 -5.42
CA GLU A 175 7.65 25.51 -5.14
C GLU A 175 8.44 24.90 -6.28
N LYS A 176 7.94 25.08 -7.51
CA LYS A 176 8.62 24.60 -8.72
C LYS A 176 9.96 25.30 -8.91
N ILE A 177 10.08 26.59 -8.60
CA ILE A 177 11.31 27.36 -8.82
C ILE A 177 12.37 27.06 -7.74
N THR A 178 11.97 26.98 -6.48
CA THR A 178 12.89 26.89 -5.34
C THR A 178 13.09 25.48 -4.82
N GLY A 179 12.33 24.51 -5.33
CA GLY A 179 12.45 23.11 -4.96
C GLY A 179 11.84 22.78 -3.60
N THR A 180 10.94 23.63 -3.06
CA THR A 180 10.32 23.42 -1.74
C THR A 180 9.34 22.23 -1.70
N GLY A 181 9.12 21.53 -2.81
CA GLY A 181 8.25 20.34 -2.86
C GLY A 181 8.68 19.21 -1.91
N ILE A 182 9.95 19.20 -1.48
CA ILE A 182 10.45 18.29 -0.44
C ILE A 182 9.70 18.46 0.89
N TYR A 183 9.32 19.68 1.25
CA TYR A 183 8.60 19.96 2.50
C TYR A 183 7.18 19.39 2.47
N ARG A 184 6.53 19.37 1.30
CA ARG A 184 5.26 18.67 1.10
C ARG A 184 5.40 17.16 1.36
N GLN A 185 6.46 16.55 0.83
CA GLN A 185 6.74 15.12 1.03
C GLN A 185 7.01 14.80 2.50
N LEU A 186 7.82 15.62 3.18
CA LEU A 186 8.11 15.45 4.61
C LEU A 186 6.85 15.55 5.48
N GLY A 187 5.93 16.48 5.17
CA GLY A 187 4.65 16.59 5.86
C GLY A 187 3.76 15.36 5.70
N LYS A 188 3.72 14.77 4.49
CA LYS A 188 2.99 13.51 4.25
C LYS A 188 3.60 12.34 5.01
N LEU A 189 4.93 12.19 4.95
CA LEU A 189 5.66 11.11 5.63
C LEU A 189 5.51 11.18 7.15
N ALA A 190 5.53 12.38 7.74
CA ALA A 190 5.30 12.57 9.17
C ALA A 190 3.92 12.04 9.61
N ARG A 191 2.89 12.29 8.80
CA ARG A 191 1.52 11.80 9.05
C ARG A 191 1.41 10.30 8.87
N GLU A 192 1.98 9.76 7.79
CA GLU A 192 1.98 8.33 7.50
C GLU A 192 2.65 7.54 8.62
N LYS A 193 3.86 7.96 9.04
CA LYS A 193 4.58 7.32 10.16
C LYS A 193 3.81 7.35 11.47
N PHE A 194 3.14 8.46 11.77
CA PHE A 194 2.27 8.54 12.94
C PHE A 194 1.09 7.56 12.86
N GLN A 195 0.46 7.44 11.68
CA GLN A 195 -0.65 6.51 11.47
C GLN A 195 -0.21 5.04 11.58
N ASP A 196 0.92 4.69 10.98
CA ASP A 196 1.47 3.32 11.02
C ASP A 196 1.74 2.85 12.45
N VAL A 197 2.48 3.66 13.21
CA VAL A 197 2.83 3.32 14.61
C VAL A 197 1.57 3.21 15.46
N ASN A 198 0.59 4.08 15.25
CA ASN A 198 -0.66 4.05 16.02
C ASN A 198 -1.51 2.80 15.68
N LEU A 199 -1.53 2.38 14.42
CA LEU A 199 -2.22 1.17 13.97
C LEU A 199 -1.54 -0.10 14.51
N GLU A 200 -0.22 -0.11 14.61
CA GLU A 200 0.52 -1.20 15.25
C GLU A 200 0.24 -1.30 16.76
N ILE A 201 0.23 -0.18 17.48
CA ILE A 201 -0.14 -0.14 18.90
C ILE A 201 -1.56 -0.69 19.08
N GLN A 202 -2.50 -0.27 18.23
CA GLN A 202 -3.88 -0.76 18.29
C GLN A 202 -3.99 -2.27 18.08
N LYS A 203 -3.29 -2.83 17.08
CA LYS A 203 -3.24 -4.29 16.86
C LYS A 203 -2.69 -5.05 18.07
N GLN A 204 -1.65 -4.53 18.72
CA GLN A 204 -1.09 -5.14 19.93
C GLN A 204 -2.05 -5.04 21.13
N GLN A 205 -2.79 -3.93 21.25
CA GLN A 205 -3.85 -3.78 22.26
C GLN A 205 -5.00 -4.77 22.05
N ASP A 206 -5.43 -4.96 20.79
CA ASP A 206 -6.45 -5.96 20.44
C ASP A 206 -5.98 -7.38 20.75
N ALA A 207 -4.71 -7.69 20.49
CA ALA A 207 -4.10 -8.98 20.84
C ALA A 207 -4.07 -9.21 22.36
N ILE A 208 -3.76 -8.18 23.16
CA ILE A 208 -3.85 -8.25 24.62
C ILE A 208 -5.29 -8.54 25.06
N ALA A 209 -6.28 -7.88 24.46
CA ALA A 209 -7.69 -8.08 24.80
C ALA A 209 -8.13 -9.53 24.53
N LEU A 210 -7.72 -10.11 23.40
CA LEU A 210 -8.02 -11.50 23.06
C LEU A 210 -7.38 -12.50 24.05
N ILE A 211 -6.10 -12.31 24.39
CA ILE A 211 -5.38 -13.19 25.33
C ILE A 211 -5.98 -13.06 26.74
N LYS A 212 -6.36 -11.85 27.17
CA LYS A 212 -7.04 -11.64 28.46
C LYS A 212 -8.42 -12.30 28.53
N GLN A 213 -9.17 -12.39 27.43
CA GLN A 213 -10.46 -13.09 27.39
C GLN A 213 -10.32 -14.61 27.55
N GLY A 214 -9.19 -15.19 27.14
CA GLY A 214 -8.90 -16.61 27.27
C GLY A 214 -8.15 -17.01 28.55
N LEU A 215 -7.75 -16.03 29.38
CA LEU A 215 -7.00 -16.29 30.60
C LEU A 215 -7.95 -16.85 31.68
N LEU A 216 -7.56 -17.96 32.31
CA LEU A 216 -8.31 -18.50 33.45
C LEU A 216 -8.34 -17.50 34.61
N GLU A 217 -9.45 -17.48 35.34
CA GLU A 217 -9.58 -16.69 36.57
C GLU A 217 -8.67 -17.25 37.68
N GLU A 218 -8.25 -16.39 38.61
CA GLU A 218 -7.36 -16.79 39.71
C GLU A 218 -7.94 -17.91 40.60
N THR A 219 -9.28 -17.96 40.71
CA THR A 219 -10.02 -19.02 41.41
C THR A 219 -9.88 -20.37 40.72
N GLN A 220 -10.07 -20.41 39.40
CA GLN A 220 -9.95 -21.63 38.58
C GLN A 220 -8.51 -22.16 38.55
N LEU A 221 -7.52 -21.27 38.57
CA LEU A 221 -6.11 -21.66 38.67
C LEU A 221 -5.83 -22.34 40.00
N LEU A 222 -6.33 -21.80 41.12
CA LEU A 222 -6.16 -22.41 42.43
C LEU A 222 -6.81 -23.80 42.48
N ASP A 223 -8.01 -23.96 41.91
CA ASP A 223 -8.71 -25.23 41.83
C ASP A 223 -7.95 -26.28 41.01
N ILE A 224 -7.45 -25.92 39.81
CA ILE A 224 -6.63 -26.80 38.97
C ILE A 224 -5.34 -27.22 39.68
N THR A 225 -4.71 -26.29 40.40
CA THR A 225 -3.44 -26.56 41.10
C THR A 225 -3.66 -27.50 42.29
N ASN A 226 -4.77 -27.32 43.03
CA ASN A 226 -5.16 -28.21 44.13
C ASN A 226 -5.53 -29.59 43.62
N LEU A 227 -6.34 -29.67 42.55
CA LEU A 227 -6.75 -30.94 41.95
C LEU A 227 -5.57 -31.74 41.41
N LEU A 228 -4.59 -31.06 40.78
CA LEU A 228 -3.35 -31.71 40.35
C LEU A 228 -2.58 -32.30 41.55
N SER A 229 -2.45 -31.55 42.65
CA SER A 229 -1.78 -32.04 43.86
C SER A 229 -2.48 -33.25 44.49
N GLU A 230 -3.81 -33.27 44.49
CA GLU A 230 -4.59 -34.41 44.99
C GLU A 230 -4.40 -35.65 44.12
N LYS A 231 -4.43 -35.50 42.80
CA LYS A 231 -4.25 -36.60 41.83
C LYS A 231 -2.82 -37.14 41.81
N GLU A 232 -1.81 -36.29 41.97
CA GLU A 232 -0.41 -36.74 42.08
C GLU A 232 -0.19 -37.61 43.33
N LYS A 233 -0.87 -37.31 44.45
CA LYS A 233 -0.82 -38.13 45.67
C LYS A 233 -1.46 -39.50 45.51
N THR A 234 -2.39 -39.69 44.57
CA THR A 234 -3.01 -41.01 44.33
C THR A 234 -2.17 -41.92 43.43
N CYS A 235 -1.18 -41.37 42.69
CA CYS A 235 -0.26 -42.16 41.88
C CYS A 235 0.72 -42.99 42.73
N GLU A 236 1.28 -42.43 43.81
CA GLU A 236 2.26 -43.12 44.67
C GLU A 236 1.82 -44.49 45.23
N PRO A 237 0.61 -44.64 45.81
CA PRO A 237 0.16 -45.95 46.31
C PRO A 237 -0.08 -46.96 45.17
N LEU A 238 -0.59 -46.51 44.02
CA LEU A 238 -0.81 -47.37 42.85
C LEU A 238 0.51 -47.87 42.26
N GLU A 239 1.54 -47.02 42.19
CA GLU A 239 2.89 -47.41 41.75
C GLU A 239 3.51 -48.46 42.68
N LYS A 240 3.35 -48.30 44.01
CA LYS A 240 3.81 -49.29 45.01
C LYS A 240 3.06 -50.62 44.87
N GLU A 241 1.75 -50.60 44.66
CA GLU A 241 0.94 -51.80 44.42
C GLU A 241 1.37 -52.53 43.14
N ILE A 242 1.53 -51.81 42.03
CA ILE A 242 2.00 -52.36 40.75
C ILE A 242 3.38 -52.99 40.89
N LEU A 243 4.30 -52.33 41.60
CA LEU A 243 5.65 -52.84 41.83
C LEU A 243 5.63 -54.13 42.66
N SER A 244 4.76 -54.21 43.67
CA SER A 244 4.58 -55.43 44.47
C SER A 244 3.98 -56.58 43.64
N LEU A 245 3.00 -56.29 42.78
CA LEU A 245 2.37 -57.28 41.90
C LEU A 245 3.35 -57.77 40.83
N ASN A 246 4.18 -56.89 40.26
CA ASN A 246 5.20 -57.28 39.29
C ASN A 246 6.27 -58.17 39.95
N LYS A 247 6.71 -57.84 41.17
CA LYS A 247 7.64 -58.69 41.93
C LYS A 247 7.08 -60.09 42.16
N ASN A 248 5.78 -60.21 42.46
CA ASN A 248 5.12 -61.51 42.65
C ASN A 248 4.95 -62.28 41.33
N LEU A 249 4.67 -61.60 40.22
CA LEU A 249 4.62 -62.20 38.88
C LEU A 249 5.99 -62.69 38.42
N GLU A 250 7.05 -61.92 38.66
CA GLU A 250 8.43 -62.33 38.39
C GLU A 250 8.82 -63.56 39.24
N LEU A 251 8.43 -63.60 40.51
CA LEU A 251 8.67 -64.75 41.38
C LEU A 251 7.98 -66.02 40.86
N LYS A 252 6.72 -65.94 40.40
CA LYS A 252 6.02 -67.09 39.77
C LYS A 252 6.63 -67.52 38.44
N LYS A 253 7.02 -66.57 37.58
CA LYS A 253 7.73 -66.88 36.33
C LYS A 253 9.07 -67.56 36.60
N THR A 254 9.80 -67.09 37.61
CA THR A 254 11.09 -67.67 38.02
C THR A 254 10.89 -69.08 38.58
N LEU A 255 9.86 -69.31 39.40
CA LEU A 255 9.48 -70.65 39.87
C LEU A 255 9.13 -71.60 38.71
N GLU A 256 8.32 -71.14 37.75
CA GLU A 256 7.93 -71.95 36.58
C GLU A 256 9.15 -72.28 35.69
N GLN A 257 10.05 -71.32 35.49
CA GLN A 257 11.30 -71.53 34.76
C GLN A 257 12.22 -72.50 35.50
N GLN A 258 12.39 -72.36 36.81
CA GLN A 258 13.23 -73.26 37.60
C GLN A 258 12.67 -74.67 37.67
N LEU A 259 11.34 -74.85 37.73
CA LEU A 259 10.71 -76.17 37.66
C LEU A 259 10.93 -76.85 36.30
N LYS A 260 10.74 -76.11 35.20
CA LYS A 260 11.07 -76.60 33.85
C LYS A 260 12.56 -76.92 33.69
N GLU A 261 13.44 -76.13 34.31
CA GLU A 261 14.88 -76.37 34.32
C GLU A 261 15.25 -77.63 35.11
N ILE A 262 14.60 -77.88 36.25
CA ILE A 262 14.76 -79.12 37.02
C ILE A 262 14.33 -80.33 36.20
N ASP A 263 13.15 -80.26 35.56
CA ASP A 263 12.66 -81.35 34.72
C ASP A 263 13.60 -81.61 33.54
N ARG A 264 14.15 -80.55 32.94
CA ARG A 264 15.15 -80.66 31.87
C ARG A 264 16.45 -81.29 32.34
N ILE A 265 17.04 -80.80 33.44
CA ILE A 265 18.30 -81.34 33.98
C ILE A 265 18.12 -82.77 34.50
N ALA A 266 16.93 -83.13 35.02
CA ALA A 266 16.59 -84.49 35.43
C ALA A 266 16.55 -85.44 34.22
N ALA A 267 15.89 -85.02 33.13
CA ALA A 267 15.89 -85.77 31.88
C ALA A 267 17.30 -85.87 31.25
N GLU A 268 18.09 -84.81 31.29
CA GLU A 268 19.50 -84.80 30.83
C GLU A 268 20.39 -85.74 31.65
N ARG A 269 20.15 -85.86 32.96
CA ARG A 269 20.86 -86.83 33.81
C ARG A 269 20.47 -88.27 33.44
N GLU A 270 19.18 -88.52 33.28
CA GLU A 270 18.67 -89.86 32.96
C GLU A 270 19.16 -90.30 31.57
N SER A 271 19.22 -89.39 30.60
CA SER A 271 19.85 -89.67 29.30
C SER A 271 21.35 -89.92 29.43
N ALA A 272 22.09 -89.10 30.20
CA ALA A 272 23.53 -89.29 30.38
C ALA A 272 23.88 -90.61 31.10
N GLU A 273 23.05 -91.10 32.02
CA GLU A 273 23.21 -92.40 32.68
C GLU A 273 22.96 -93.58 31.72
N VAL A 274 22.02 -93.43 30.77
CA VAL A 274 21.78 -94.39 29.68
C VAL A 274 22.93 -94.37 28.68
N ASP A 275 23.36 -93.17 28.27
CA ASP A 275 24.47 -92.96 27.33
C ASP A 275 25.79 -93.53 27.86
N LEU A 276 26.08 -93.40 29.16
CA LEU A 276 27.29 -93.98 29.77
C LEU A 276 27.27 -95.53 29.75
N LYS A 277 26.10 -96.14 29.91
CA LYS A 277 25.93 -97.60 29.83
C LYS A 277 26.08 -98.12 28.40
N GLU A 278 25.49 -97.43 27.42
CA GLU A 278 25.66 -97.77 26.01
C GLU A 278 27.11 -97.53 25.54
N PHE A 279 27.76 -96.47 26.04
CA PHE A 279 29.14 -96.14 25.72
C PHE A 279 30.14 -97.22 26.18
N LEU A 280 29.98 -97.75 27.40
CA LEU A 280 30.84 -98.82 27.94
C LEU A 280 30.62 -100.16 27.24
N ALA A 281 29.41 -100.44 26.75
CA ALA A 281 29.08 -101.64 25.99
C ALA A 281 29.58 -101.59 24.54
N GLY A 282 29.59 -100.41 23.91
CA GLY A 282 30.00 -100.22 22.51
C GLY A 282 31.51 -100.03 22.30
N TYR A 283 32.17 -99.23 23.13
CA TYR A 283 33.54 -98.76 22.86
C TYR A 283 34.62 -99.40 23.74
N GLY A 284 34.26 -100.26 24.70
CA GLY A 284 35.19 -100.96 25.61
C GLY A 284 36.23 -101.86 24.91
N PRO A 285 35.84 -102.73 23.96
CA PRO A 285 36.78 -103.57 23.21
C PRO A 285 37.69 -102.78 22.24
N VAL A 286 37.24 -101.60 21.80
CA VAL A 286 37.93 -100.73 20.83
C VAL A 286 39.11 -100.01 21.49
N LEU A 287 38.97 -99.61 22.76
CA LEU A 287 40.04 -99.01 23.56
C LEU A 287 41.23 -99.99 23.78
N GLU A 288 40.96 -101.29 23.96
CA GLU A 288 42.00 -102.34 24.10
C GLU A 288 42.76 -102.65 22.79
N GLN A 289 42.12 -102.47 21.63
CA GLN A 289 42.78 -102.68 20.34
C GLN A 289 43.71 -101.51 19.96
N HIS A 290 43.36 -100.27 20.33
CA HIS A 290 44.20 -99.09 20.13
C HIS A 290 45.53 -99.14 20.88
N GLU A 291 45.54 -99.71 22.09
CA GLU A 291 46.76 -99.87 22.90
C GLU A 291 47.80 -100.79 22.25
N LYS A 292 47.40 -101.67 21.32
CA LYS A 292 48.29 -102.60 20.59
C LYS A 292 49.01 -102.00 19.38
N VAL A 293 48.50 -100.90 18.81
CA VAL A 293 49.01 -100.27 17.57
C VAL A 293 49.73 -98.95 17.83
N ARG A 294 49.87 -98.57 19.12
CA ARG A 294 50.43 -97.30 19.60
C ARG A 294 51.84 -96.99 19.07
N ASP A 295 52.67 -98.00 18.87
CA ASP A 295 54.08 -97.83 18.49
C ASP A 295 54.27 -97.51 16.98
N VAL A 296 53.24 -97.71 16.16
CA VAL A 296 53.24 -97.42 14.70
C VAL A 296 52.26 -96.26 14.37
N ALA A 297 51.84 -95.53 15.41
CA ALA A 297 50.75 -94.56 15.34
C ALA A 297 51.09 -93.29 14.53
N GLU A 298 52.36 -92.85 14.51
CA GLU A 298 52.77 -91.63 13.79
C GLU A 298 52.68 -91.81 12.26
N GLU A 299 53.11 -92.97 11.75
CA GLU A 299 53.11 -93.30 10.33
C GLU A 299 51.67 -93.57 9.81
N LEU A 300 50.84 -94.24 10.62
CA LEU A 300 49.40 -94.41 10.34
C LEU A 300 48.61 -93.09 10.39
N ARG A 301 48.98 -92.17 11.29
CA ARG A 301 48.39 -90.82 11.36
C ARG A 301 48.78 -89.95 10.17
N ASP A 302 50.02 -90.04 9.70
CA ASP A 302 50.47 -89.30 8.52
C ASP A 302 49.74 -89.76 7.25
N TRP A 303 49.54 -91.06 7.07
CA TRP A 303 48.71 -91.61 5.98
C TRP A 303 47.25 -91.16 6.08
N LYS A 304 46.64 -91.26 7.27
CA LYS A 304 45.27 -90.80 7.52
C LYS A 304 45.12 -89.29 7.32
N ARG A 305 46.12 -88.48 7.71
CA ARG A 305 46.16 -87.02 7.50
C ARG A 305 46.26 -86.66 6.02
N LEU A 306 47.13 -87.32 5.25
CA LEU A 306 47.24 -87.10 3.80
C LEU A 306 45.98 -87.57 3.06
N SER A 307 45.35 -88.67 3.48
CA SER A 307 44.09 -89.16 2.92
C SER A 307 42.93 -88.21 3.23
N LEU A 308 42.81 -87.75 4.48
CA LEU A 308 41.78 -86.78 4.90
C LEU A 308 42.02 -85.42 4.25
N SER A 309 43.26 -84.95 4.12
CA SER A 309 43.57 -83.70 3.43
C SER A 309 43.19 -83.75 1.95
N CYS A 310 43.34 -84.90 1.28
CA CYS A 310 42.85 -85.05 -0.10
C CYS A 310 41.30 -85.00 -0.13
N ALA A 311 40.63 -85.68 0.80
CA ALA A 311 39.17 -85.70 0.89
C ALA A 311 38.56 -84.35 1.28
N ASP A 312 39.20 -83.58 2.17
CA ASP A 312 38.76 -82.24 2.58
C ASP A 312 39.00 -81.22 1.46
N MET A 313 40.11 -81.33 0.73
CA MET A 313 40.30 -80.51 -0.48
C MET A 313 39.28 -80.87 -1.59
N ASP A 314 38.86 -82.13 -1.72
CA ASP A 314 37.78 -82.54 -2.62
C ASP A 314 36.42 -81.95 -2.17
N LYS A 315 36.12 -81.96 -0.86
CA LYS A 315 34.93 -81.27 -0.31
C LYS A 315 34.99 -79.76 -0.51
N ASP A 316 36.15 -79.13 -0.36
CA ASP A 316 36.33 -77.70 -0.61
C ASP A 316 36.13 -77.38 -2.10
N ILE A 317 36.55 -78.26 -3.01
CA ILE A 317 36.23 -78.18 -4.44
C ILE A 317 34.71 -78.27 -4.64
N ASP A 318 34.01 -79.19 -3.97
CA ASP A 318 32.55 -79.32 -4.07
C ASP A 318 31.82 -78.07 -3.54
N VAL A 319 32.23 -77.54 -2.38
CA VAL A 319 31.68 -76.30 -1.80
C VAL A 319 31.93 -75.13 -2.73
N LYS A 320 33.13 -75.02 -3.31
CA LYS A 320 33.46 -73.93 -4.26
C LYS A 320 32.71 -74.08 -5.58
N ASN A 321 32.49 -75.30 -6.06
CA ASN A 321 31.65 -75.57 -7.23
C ASN A 321 30.20 -75.17 -6.96
N GLU A 322 29.68 -75.41 -5.75
CA GLU A 322 28.34 -74.97 -5.36
C GLU A 322 28.26 -73.45 -5.26
N GLN A 323 29.26 -72.77 -4.69
CA GLN A 323 29.35 -71.30 -4.68
C GLN A 323 29.37 -70.69 -6.09
N VAL A 324 30.05 -71.35 -7.06
CA VAL A 324 30.03 -70.93 -8.47
C VAL A 324 28.64 -71.10 -9.08
N ARG A 325 27.93 -72.20 -8.78
CA ARG A 325 26.54 -72.41 -9.24
C ARG A 325 25.60 -71.37 -8.64
N GLU A 326 25.71 -71.09 -7.35
CA GLU A 326 24.92 -70.05 -6.68
C GLU A 326 25.18 -68.67 -7.28
N ASN A 327 26.45 -68.31 -7.51
CA ASN A 327 26.79 -67.03 -8.13
C ASN A 327 26.29 -66.92 -9.58
N ALA A 328 26.34 -68.02 -10.34
CA ALA A 328 25.77 -68.09 -11.68
C ALA A 328 24.23 -67.95 -11.66
N ALA A 329 23.56 -68.50 -10.64
CA ALA A 329 22.13 -68.30 -10.44
C ALA A 329 21.80 -66.84 -10.09
N ARG A 330 22.57 -66.20 -9.20
CA ARG A 330 22.44 -64.78 -8.85
C ARG A 330 22.71 -63.84 -10.02
N LEU A 331 23.65 -64.18 -10.91
CA LEU A 331 23.88 -63.44 -12.16
C LEU A 331 22.67 -63.51 -13.09
N LYS A 332 22.04 -64.68 -13.22
CA LYS A 332 20.80 -64.84 -13.99
C LYS A 332 19.62 -64.10 -13.37
N GLU A 333 19.51 -64.13 -12.04
CA GLU A 333 18.50 -63.38 -11.29
C GLU A 333 18.69 -61.86 -11.49
N CYS A 334 19.91 -61.35 -11.35
CA CYS A 334 20.23 -59.94 -11.59
C CYS A 334 19.91 -59.50 -13.02
N LEU A 335 20.19 -60.34 -14.03
CA LEU A 335 19.77 -60.11 -15.42
C LEU A 335 18.23 -60.03 -15.55
N SER A 336 17.51 -60.91 -14.87
CA SER A 336 16.05 -60.91 -14.87
C SER A 336 15.48 -59.65 -14.19
N GLU A 337 16.05 -59.20 -13.07
CA GLU A 337 15.67 -57.96 -12.39
C GLU A 337 15.85 -56.74 -13.29
N ILE A 338 17.01 -56.64 -13.96
CA ILE A 338 17.32 -55.52 -14.87
C ILE A 338 16.40 -55.55 -16.10
N SER A 339 16.09 -56.75 -16.63
CA SER A 339 15.15 -56.88 -17.75
C SER A 339 13.72 -56.49 -17.36
N GLY A 340 13.28 -56.82 -16.14
CA GLY A 340 11.99 -56.39 -15.60
C GLY A 340 11.93 -54.87 -15.35
N PHE A 341 13.03 -54.29 -14.88
CA PHE A 341 13.17 -52.85 -14.63
C PHE A 341 13.13 -52.02 -15.91
N THR A 342 13.89 -52.42 -16.93
CA THR A 342 13.98 -51.73 -18.23
C THR A 342 12.84 -52.09 -19.18
N ARG A 343 12.10 -53.18 -18.89
CA ARG A 343 11.11 -53.82 -19.78
C ARG A 343 11.67 -54.18 -21.16
N MET A 344 12.98 -54.42 -21.24
CA MET A 344 13.70 -54.81 -22.44
C MET A 344 14.51 -56.08 -22.16
N LEU A 345 14.77 -56.88 -23.20
CA LEU A 345 15.61 -58.06 -23.07
C LEU A 345 17.08 -57.61 -22.96
N VAL A 346 17.68 -57.87 -21.79
CA VAL A 346 19.06 -57.48 -21.49
C VAL A 346 19.93 -58.73 -21.45
N THR A 347 21.05 -58.71 -22.18
CA THR A 347 22.04 -59.82 -22.22
C THR A 347 23.36 -59.38 -21.58
N GLN A 348 24.24 -60.32 -21.22
CA GLN A 348 25.49 -60.02 -20.50
C GLN A 348 26.40 -58.98 -21.18
N GLU A 349 26.28 -58.81 -22.48
CA GLU A 349 27.07 -57.87 -23.28
C GLU A 349 26.40 -56.51 -23.46
N THR A 350 25.07 -56.40 -23.29
CA THR A 350 24.29 -55.19 -23.58
C THR A 350 23.76 -54.46 -22.35
N ILE A 351 24.00 -54.96 -21.13
CA ILE A 351 23.52 -54.36 -19.87
C ILE A 351 23.88 -52.89 -19.74
N GLU A 352 25.15 -52.54 -19.98
CA GLU A 352 25.65 -51.17 -19.79
C GLU A 352 24.98 -50.20 -20.76
N THR A 353 24.89 -50.58 -22.03
CA THR A 353 24.24 -49.78 -23.07
C THR A 353 22.73 -49.62 -22.87
N GLU A 354 22.03 -50.68 -22.44
CA GLU A 354 20.57 -50.63 -22.23
C GLU A 354 20.19 -49.83 -20.99
N LEU A 355 20.97 -49.90 -19.90
CA LEU A 355 20.77 -49.06 -18.72
C LEU A 355 21.00 -47.57 -19.00
N GLU A 356 22.01 -47.24 -19.81
CA GLU A 356 22.27 -45.87 -20.25
C GLU A 356 21.15 -45.32 -21.14
N ASN A 357 20.70 -46.11 -22.13
CA ASN A 357 19.59 -45.73 -23.02
C ASN A 357 18.28 -45.52 -22.25
N PHE A 358 17.98 -46.40 -21.30
CA PHE A 358 16.80 -46.27 -20.44
C PHE A 358 16.88 -45.01 -19.56
N SER A 359 18.04 -44.75 -18.94
CA SER A 359 18.26 -43.53 -18.16
C SER A 359 18.10 -42.26 -19.00
N ALA A 360 18.65 -42.21 -20.20
CA ALA A 360 18.54 -41.08 -21.11
C ALA A 360 17.08 -40.81 -21.53
N LYS A 361 16.30 -41.87 -21.79
CA LYS A 361 14.88 -41.77 -22.16
C LYS A 361 14.03 -41.20 -21.01
N VAL A 362 14.22 -41.68 -19.79
CA VAL A 362 13.51 -41.19 -18.59
C VAL A 362 13.88 -39.73 -18.31
N ASN A 363 15.16 -39.38 -18.35
CA ASN A 363 15.62 -38.01 -18.15
C ASN A 363 15.10 -37.04 -19.21
N GLY A 364 15.02 -37.48 -20.47
CA GLY A 364 14.45 -36.67 -21.55
C GLY A 364 12.96 -36.37 -21.35
N LEU A 365 12.19 -37.33 -20.80
CA LEU A 365 10.79 -37.13 -20.45
C LEU A 365 10.63 -36.25 -19.19
N GLN A 366 11.46 -36.49 -18.16
CA GLN A 366 11.47 -35.67 -16.94
C GLN A 366 11.74 -34.20 -17.25
N LYS A 367 12.75 -33.90 -18.08
CA LYS A 367 13.06 -32.54 -18.50
C LYS A 367 11.89 -31.85 -19.21
N LYS A 368 11.18 -32.56 -20.09
CA LYS A 368 9.99 -32.01 -20.78
C LYS A 368 8.84 -31.71 -19.81
N VAL A 369 8.68 -32.51 -18.76
CA VAL A 369 7.71 -32.25 -17.69
C VAL A 369 8.10 -31.00 -16.90
N ASP A 370 9.38 -30.86 -16.53
CA ASP A 370 9.90 -29.72 -15.79
C ASP A 370 9.79 -28.41 -16.59
N ASP A 371 10.13 -28.43 -17.89
CA ASP A 371 9.99 -27.28 -18.79
C ASP A 371 8.53 -26.80 -18.86
N LYS A 372 7.57 -27.73 -18.96
CA LYS A 372 6.13 -27.40 -18.96
C LYS A 372 5.62 -26.91 -17.61
N LEU A 373 6.22 -27.35 -16.51
CA LEU A 373 5.89 -26.87 -15.16
C LEU A 373 6.35 -25.42 -14.99
N VAL A 374 7.53 -25.06 -15.50
CA VAL A 374 8.01 -23.67 -15.52
C VAL A 374 7.07 -22.77 -16.34
N GLU A 375 6.70 -23.19 -17.56
CA GLU A 375 5.74 -22.46 -18.39
C GLU A 375 4.39 -22.26 -17.65
N TYR A 376 3.88 -23.31 -16.98
CA TYR A 376 2.67 -23.24 -16.18
C TYR A 376 2.76 -22.23 -15.03
N GLU A 377 3.85 -22.22 -14.26
CA GLU A 377 4.04 -21.27 -13.15
C GLU A 377 4.15 -19.82 -13.65
N THR A 378 4.78 -19.59 -14.81
CA THR A 378 4.83 -18.24 -15.40
C THR A 378 3.45 -17.73 -15.78
N LEU A 379 2.64 -18.53 -16.50
CA LEU A 379 1.27 -18.15 -16.86
C LEU A 379 0.36 -17.99 -15.64
N LYS A 380 0.54 -18.81 -14.61
CA LYS A 380 -0.20 -18.71 -13.34
C LYS A 380 0.06 -17.37 -12.66
N ASN A 381 1.31 -16.90 -12.65
CA ASN A 381 1.65 -15.60 -12.08
C ASN A 381 1.10 -14.44 -12.93
N THR A 382 1.14 -14.55 -14.25
CA THR A 382 0.49 -13.59 -15.16
C THR A 382 -1.02 -13.53 -14.90
N TYR A 383 -1.69 -14.67 -14.79
CA TYR A 383 -3.12 -14.72 -14.46
C TYR A 383 -3.42 -14.02 -13.12
N LYS A 384 -2.64 -14.27 -12.07
CA LYS A 384 -2.81 -13.61 -10.76
C LYS A 384 -2.66 -12.08 -10.84
N LEU A 385 -1.80 -11.57 -11.71
CA LEU A 385 -1.61 -10.14 -11.93
C LEU A 385 -2.83 -9.53 -12.63
N GLU A 386 -3.29 -10.15 -13.72
CA GLU A 386 -4.45 -9.71 -14.51
C GLU A 386 -5.76 -9.79 -13.70
N THR A 387 -5.89 -10.75 -12.79
CA THR A 387 -7.07 -10.90 -11.93
C THR A 387 -6.93 -10.21 -10.57
N ARG A 388 -5.93 -9.36 -10.32
CA ARG A 388 -5.75 -8.73 -8.99
C ARG A 388 -6.97 -7.93 -8.54
N ASP A 389 -7.60 -7.24 -9.48
CA ASP A 389 -8.77 -6.39 -9.23
C ASP A 389 -10.09 -7.13 -9.44
N LEU A 390 -10.01 -8.40 -9.86
CA LEU A 390 -11.12 -9.33 -10.01
C LEU A 390 -11.13 -10.27 -8.81
N ASN A 391 -12.23 -10.33 -8.06
CA ASN A 391 -12.34 -11.25 -6.91
C ASN A 391 -12.59 -12.71 -7.38
N CYS A 392 -11.76 -13.20 -8.30
CA CYS A 392 -11.87 -14.50 -8.97
C CYS A 392 -10.51 -15.21 -8.89
N PRO A 393 -10.22 -15.92 -7.78
CA PRO A 393 -8.99 -16.68 -7.63
C PRO A 393 -9.00 -17.92 -8.54
N LEU A 394 -7.82 -18.31 -9.03
CA LEU A 394 -7.65 -19.52 -9.83
C LEU A 394 -7.98 -20.77 -8.99
N ASN A 395 -8.97 -21.56 -9.41
CA ASN A 395 -9.19 -22.89 -8.85
C ASN A 395 -8.25 -23.91 -9.52
N GLU A 396 -7.21 -24.30 -8.80
CA GLU A 396 -6.18 -25.23 -9.30
C GLU A 396 -6.71 -26.64 -9.56
N LYS A 397 -7.77 -27.07 -8.85
CA LYS A 397 -8.38 -28.39 -9.03
C LYS A 397 -9.32 -28.45 -10.22
N ASP A 398 -9.98 -27.33 -10.53
CA ASP A 398 -10.88 -27.20 -11.66
C ASP A 398 -10.71 -25.84 -12.36
N PRO A 399 -9.69 -25.69 -13.22
CA PRO A 399 -9.46 -24.45 -13.95
C PRO A 399 -10.56 -24.18 -15.00
N VAL A 400 -11.32 -25.20 -15.40
CA VAL A 400 -12.48 -25.05 -16.31
C VAL A 400 -13.64 -24.36 -15.60
N ALA A 401 -13.87 -24.65 -14.31
CA ALA A 401 -14.83 -23.89 -13.51
C ALA A 401 -14.43 -22.40 -13.40
N THR A 402 -13.14 -22.11 -13.26
CA THR A 402 -12.63 -20.73 -13.23
C THR A 402 -12.89 -20.01 -14.56
N ALA A 403 -12.70 -20.70 -15.70
CA ALA A 403 -12.99 -20.14 -17.02
C ALA A 403 -14.49 -19.82 -17.19
N ARG A 404 -15.37 -20.72 -16.73
CA ARG A 404 -16.82 -20.46 -16.72
C ARG A 404 -17.20 -19.28 -15.83
N GLN A 405 -16.55 -19.11 -14.68
CA GLN A 405 -16.79 -17.96 -13.81
C GLN A 405 -16.37 -16.64 -14.49
N LEU A 406 -15.21 -16.61 -15.15
CA LEU A 406 -14.79 -15.43 -15.92
C LEU A 406 -15.71 -15.15 -17.11
N GLU A 407 -16.21 -16.17 -17.81
CA GLU A 407 -17.23 -16.03 -18.87
C GLU A 407 -18.56 -15.45 -18.34
N ILE A 408 -19.00 -15.88 -17.15
CA ILE A 408 -20.18 -15.33 -16.47
C ILE A 408 -19.94 -13.86 -16.05
N LEU A 409 -18.74 -13.56 -15.56
CA LEU A 409 -18.36 -12.18 -15.23
C LEU A 409 -18.31 -11.30 -16.49
N LYS A 410 -17.78 -11.82 -17.60
CA LYS A 410 -17.77 -11.12 -18.90
C LYS A 410 -19.17 -10.82 -19.39
N THR A 411 -20.06 -11.82 -19.39
CA THR A 411 -21.45 -11.66 -19.86
C THR A 411 -22.24 -10.71 -18.96
N SER A 412 -22.12 -10.84 -17.63
CA SER A 412 -22.79 -9.93 -16.70
C SER A 412 -22.25 -8.49 -16.75
N ALA A 413 -20.93 -8.30 -16.91
CA ALA A 413 -20.32 -6.99 -17.08
C ALA A 413 -20.74 -6.35 -18.41
N SER A 414 -20.76 -7.12 -19.51
CA SER A 414 -21.23 -6.66 -20.81
C SER A 414 -22.70 -6.23 -20.78
N GLN A 415 -23.58 -7.02 -20.15
CA GLN A 415 -24.99 -6.64 -19.98
C GLN A 415 -25.13 -5.34 -19.19
N LYS A 416 -24.38 -5.19 -18.09
CA LYS A 416 -24.37 -3.95 -17.29
C LYS A 416 -23.85 -2.75 -18.07
N LEU A 417 -22.76 -2.91 -18.82
CA LEU A 417 -22.22 -1.86 -19.69
C LEU A 417 -23.26 -1.42 -20.72
N ASN A 418 -23.96 -2.36 -21.35
CA ASN A 418 -25.03 -2.03 -22.31
C ASN A 418 -26.18 -1.26 -21.64
N THR A 419 -26.59 -1.64 -20.42
CA THR A 419 -27.65 -0.90 -19.69
C THR A 419 -27.20 0.50 -19.27
N LEU A 420 -25.96 0.65 -18.79
CA LEU A 420 -25.40 1.94 -18.40
C LEU A 420 -25.19 2.84 -19.62
N GLN A 421 -24.74 2.28 -20.73
CA GLN A 421 -24.58 2.99 -22.00
C GLN A 421 -25.92 3.48 -22.56
N ALA A 422 -27.02 2.73 -22.37
CA ALA A 422 -28.36 3.18 -22.72
C ALA A 422 -28.86 4.33 -21.83
N ASN A 423 -28.49 4.35 -20.54
CA ASN A 423 -28.86 5.42 -19.62
C ASN A 423 -28.01 6.70 -19.79
N LEU A 424 -26.76 6.55 -20.28
CA LEU A 424 -25.80 7.63 -20.50
C LEU A 424 -25.85 8.20 -21.93
N THR A 425 -27.02 8.13 -22.58
CA THR A 425 -27.20 8.60 -23.96
C THR A 425 -26.90 10.10 -24.10
N GLY A 426 -25.99 10.44 -25.02
CA GLY A 426 -25.57 11.83 -25.28
C GLY A 426 -24.29 12.28 -24.55
N LEU A 427 -23.67 11.41 -23.74
CA LEU A 427 -22.37 11.66 -23.11
C LEU A 427 -21.24 10.99 -23.91
N ASP A 428 -20.07 11.65 -23.96
CA ASP A 428 -18.86 11.08 -24.57
C ASP A 428 -18.20 10.04 -23.64
N LEU A 429 -18.50 8.76 -23.91
CA LEU A 429 -17.96 7.63 -23.15
C LEU A 429 -16.48 7.31 -23.47
N GLU A 430 -15.90 7.91 -24.51
CA GLU A 430 -14.46 7.81 -24.78
C GLU A 430 -13.65 8.75 -23.88
N ASN A 431 -14.28 9.82 -23.38
CA ASN A 431 -13.69 10.83 -22.49
C ASN A 431 -14.47 10.97 -21.16
N ILE A 432 -14.55 9.87 -20.41
CA ILE A 432 -15.28 9.79 -19.13
C ILE A 432 -14.83 10.87 -18.13
N GLU A 433 -13.52 11.15 -18.04
CA GLU A 433 -13.00 12.19 -17.14
C GLU A 433 -13.46 13.59 -17.54
N GLY A 434 -13.44 13.91 -18.84
CA GLY A 434 -13.93 15.18 -19.36
C GLY A 434 -15.43 15.37 -19.13
N GLU A 435 -16.23 14.33 -19.35
CA GLU A 435 -17.68 14.37 -19.12
C GLU A 435 -18.04 14.47 -17.64
N LYS A 436 -17.34 13.73 -16.76
CA LYS A 436 -17.49 13.89 -15.30
C LYS A 436 -17.15 15.30 -14.85
N PHE A 437 -16.08 15.89 -15.41
CA PHE A 437 -15.70 17.26 -15.08
C PHE A 437 -16.78 18.26 -15.54
N ARG A 438 -17.31 18.08 -16.76
CA ARG A 438 -18.40 18.90 -17.29
C ARG A 438 -19.66 18.82 -16.43
N LEU A 439 -20.11 17.60 -16.10
CA LEU A 439 -21.30 17.39 -15.27
C LEU A 439 -21.11 17.88 -13.83
N LYS A 440 -19.94 17.68 -13.22
CA LYS A 440 -19.65 18.20 -11.88
C LYS A 440 -19.67 19.73 -11.84
N ARG A 441 -19.11 20.38 -12.86
CA ARG A 441 -19.17 21.83 -13.01
C ARG A 441 -20.61 22.30 -13.18
N TYR A 442 -21.36 21.68 -14.09
CA TYR A 442 -22.77 21.98 -14.32
C TYR A 442 -23.63 21.80 -13.06
N LEU A 443 -23.38 20.75 -12.27
CA LEU A 443 -24.05 20.49 -10.99
C LEU A 443 -23.76 21.58 -9.95
N VAL A 444 -22.53 22.08 -9.86
CA VAL A 444 -22.17 23.20 -8.97
C VAL A 444 -22.92 24.47 -9.39
N GLU A 445 -22.88 24.79 -10.69
CA GLU A 445 -23.57 25.95 -11.26
C GLU A 445 -25.10 25.85 -11.04
N ALA A 446 -25.70 24.68 -11.26
CA ALA A 446 -27.12 24.43 -11.01
C ALA A 446 -27.51 24.52 -9.53
N ARG A 447 -26.64 24.07 -8.60
CA ARG A 447 -26.88 24.20 -7.15
C ARG A 447 -26.81 25.66 -6.70
N ASP A 448 -25.90 26.45 -7.25
CA ASP A 448 -25.78 27.86 -6.89
C ASP A 448 -26.93 28.67 -7.47
N ALA A 449 -27.39 28.35 -8.69
CA ALA A 449 -28.64 28.86 -9.25
C ALA A 449 -29.85 28.48 -8.37
N TRP A 450 -29.93 27.22 -7.91
CA TRP A 450 -31.01 26.77 -7.02
C TRP A 450 -31.07 27.60 -5.73
N LYS A 451 -29.94 27.79 -5.03
CA LYS A 451 -29.89 28.60 -3.80
C LYS A 451 -30.35 30.04 -4.03
N LEU A 452 -29.91 30.66 -5.13
CA LEU A 452 -30.29 32.02 -5.46
C LEU A 452 -31.80 32.12 -5.76
N SER A 453 -32.36 31.11 -6.44
CA SER A 453 -33.81 31.01 -6.69
C SER A 453 -34.63 30.81 -5.42
N ASP A 454 -34.16 29.98 -4.48
CA ASP A 454 -34.84 29.74 -3.18
C ASP A 454 -34.80 31.00 -2.30
N ASN A 455 -33.67 31.73 -2.31
CA ASN A 455 -33.57 33.03 -1.65
C ASN A 455 -34.53 34.06 -2.26
N LEU A 456 -34.62 34.15 -3.59
CA LEU A 456 -35.57 35.02 -4.27
C LEU A 456 -37.03 34.67 -3.94
N GLU A 457 -37.36 33.39 -3.80
CA GLU A 457 -38.69 32.94 -3.41
C GLU A 457 -39.02 33.32 -1.95
N ARG A 458 -38.04 33.20 -1.04
CA ARG A 458 -38.16 33.65 0.36
C ARG A 458 -38.41 35.16 0.46
N ILE A 459 -37.60 35.96 -0.22
CA ILE A 459 -37.72 37.43 -0.22
C ILE A 459 -39.08 37.84 -0.82
N ASN A 460 -39.54 37.18 -1.89
CA ASN A 460 -40.87 37.41 -2.45
C ASN A 460 -42.01 37.08 -1.47
N ASN A 461 -41.87 36.02 -0.67
CA ASN A 461 -42.86 35.67 0.35
C ASN A 461 -42.89 36.70 1.50
N ASP A 462 -41.74 37.20 1.92
CA ASP A 462 -41.65 38.28 2.92
C ASP A 462 -42.25 39.59 2.38
N LEU A 463 -42.00 39.93 1.11
CA LEU A 463 -42.63 41.06 0.45
C LEU A 463 -44.16 40.94 0.44
N ARG A 464 -44.70 39.77 0.09
CA ARG A 464 -46.15 39.51 0.11
C ARG A 464 -46.74 39.67 1.51
N ARG A 465 -46.01 39.25 2.55
CA ARG A 465 -46.42 39.44 3.94
C ARG A 465 -46.46 40.92 4.32
N LEU A 466 -45.41 41.68 4.02
CA LEU A 466 -45.37 43.13 4.29
C LEU A 466 -46.45 43.89 3.51
N GLN A 467 -46.75 43.51 2.27
CA GLN A 467 -47.85 44.07 1.48
C GLN A 467 -49.22 43.85 2.14
N LYS A 468 -49.42 42.68 2.77
CA LYS A 468 -50.64 42.38 3.52
C LYS A 468 -50.73 43.19 4.81
N ASP A 469 -49.61 43.32 5.52
CA ASP A 469 -49.53 44.11 6.77
C ASP A 469 -49.74 45.61 6.48
N GLU A 470 -49.16 46.13 5.40
CA GLU A 470 -49.38 47.50 4.89
C GLU A 470 -50.87 47.77 4.62
N ALA A 471 -51.53 46.87 3.88
CA ALA A 471 -52.95 47.00 3.56
C ALA A 471 -53.83 47.01 4.84
N SER A 472 -53.49 46.18 5.82
CA SER A 472 -54.21 46.12 7.10
C SER A 472 -54.06 47.42 7.92
N LEU A 473 -52.84 47.98 8.01
CA LEU A 473 -52.57 49.22 8.73
C LEU A 473 -53.16 50.44 8.03
N GLN A 474 -53.12 50.49 6.69
CA GLN A 474 -53.78 51.56 5.92
C GLN A 474 -55.29 51.58 6.16
N THR A 475 -55.91 50.41 6.36
CA THR A 475 -57.33 50.31 6.69
C THR A 475 -57.59 50.84 8.10
N ALA A 476 -56.81 50.42 9.10
CA ALA A 476 -56.93 50.91 10.48
C ALA A 476 -56.71 52.43 10.61
N ILE A 477 -55.73 52.99 9.88
CA ILE A 477 -55.44 54.44 9.86
C ILE A 477 -56.59 55.25 9.22
N LYS A 478 -57.39 54.67 8.32
CA LYS A 478 -58.55 55.36 7.73
C LYS A 478 -59.73 55.47 8.69
N GLU A 479 -59.89 54.53 9.62
CA GLU A 479 -61.04 54.45 10.54
C GLU A 479 -60.85 55.33 11.79
N LEU A 480 -59.63 55.34 12.37
CA LEU A 480 -59.26 56.07 13.59
C LEU A 480 -59.56 57.59 13.58
N PRO A 481 -59.38 58.36 12.48
CA PRO A 481 -59.66 59.80 12.46
C PRO A 481 -61.12 60.15 12.72
N ALA A 482 -62.07 59.30 12.31
CA ALA A 482 -63.49 59.51 12.58
C ALA A 482 -63.81 59.32 14.07
N GLU A 483 -63.21 58.31 14.70
CA GLU A 483 -63.34 58.06 16.13
C GLU A 483 -62.68 59.16 16.99
N ILE A 484 -61.51 59.65 16.55
CA ILE A 484 -60.82 60.76 17.22
C ILE A 484 -61.71 62.01 17.19
N ARG A 485 -62.27 62.38 16.02
CA ARG A 485 -63.21 63.51 15.92
C ARG A 485 -64.42 63.33 16.82
N HIS A 486 -65.02 62.13 16.83
CA HIS A 486 -66.16 61.85 17.70
C HIS A 486 -65.81 62.00 19.19
N SER A 487 -64.64 61.50 19.62
CA SER A 487 -64.18 61.67 20.99
C SER A 487 -63.82 63.12 21.33
N GLU A 488 -63.25 63.88 20.38
CA GLU A 488 -62.92 65.30 20.54
C GLU A 488 -64.19 66.16 20.70
N ASP A 489 -65.21 65.91 19.87
CA ASP A 489 -66.49 66.61 19.94
C ASP A 489 -67.21 66.30 21.26
N ASN A 490 -67.18 65.04 21.73
CA ASN A 490 -67.71 64.68 23.04
C ASN A 490 -66.93 65.37 24.18
N VAL A 491 -65.59 65.44 24.11
CA VAL A 491 -64.81 66.20 25.10
C VAL A 491 -65.27 67.65 25.16
N LYS A 492 -65.46 68.33 24.02
CA LYS A 492 -65.97 69.72 23.97
C LYS A 492 -67.38 69.85 24.57
N ILE A 493 -68.29 68.95 24.22
CA ILE A 493 -69.66 68.93 24.74
C ILE A 493 -69.66 68.77 26.27
N TYR A 494 -68.89 67.83 26.80
CA TYR A 494 -68.83 67.58 28.24
C TYR A 494 -68.08 68.70 28.99
N GLU A 495 -67.12 69.37 28.37
CA GLU A 495 -66.48 70.58 28.91
C GLU A 495 -67.47 71.75 29.02
N GLU A 496 -68.29 71.98 27.99
CA GLU A 496 -69.34 73.00 28.03
C GLU A 496 -70.42 72.66 29.07
N LYS A 497 -70.86 71.39 29.14
CA LYS A 497 -71.78 70.93 30.20
C LYS A 497 -71.20 71.15 31.59
N LEU A 498 -69.94 70.79 31.81
CA LEU A 498 -69.27 70.98 33.10
C LEU A 498 -69.16 72.47 33.45
N LYS A 499 -68.85 73.32 32.47
CA LYS A 499 -68.82 74.78 32.65
C LYS A 499 -70.19 75.33 33.06
N ASN A 500 -71.26 74.89 32.40
CA ASN A 500 -72.62 75.30 32.72
C ASN A 500 -73.02 74.84 34.13
N ILE A 501 -72.75 73.58 34.50
CA ILE A 501 -73.05 73.05 35.84
C ILE A 501 -72.24 73.80 36.91
N ARG A 502 -70.97 74.15 36.66
CA ARG A 502 -70.16 74.97 37.58
C ARG A 502 -70.67 76.41 37.70
N LEU A 503 -71.18 76.99 36.62
CA LEU A 503 -71.83 78.31 36.66
C LEU A 503 -73.13 78.24 37.46
N GLU A 504 -73.93 77.19 37.30
CA GLU A 504 -75.11 76.93 38.12
C GLU A 504 -74.75 76.77 39.60
N GLN A 505 -73.68 76.01 39.91
CA GLN A 505 -73.17 75.87 41.27
C GLN A 505 -72.79 77.23 41.85
N ARG A 506 -72.02 78.03 41.11
CA ARG A 506 -71.58 79.36 41.56
C ARG A 506 -72.75 80.32 41.74
N ASN A 507 -73.76 80.26 40.86
CA ASN A 507 -75.00 81.02 41.02
C ASN A 507 -75.79 80.58 42.27
N ARG A 508 -75.85 79.27 42.56
CA ARG A 508 -76.47 78.76 43.79
C ARG A 508 -75.70 79.16 45.05
N GLU A 509 -74.37 79.12 45.03
CA GLU A 509 -73.52 79.60 46.13
C GLU A 509 -73.73 81.10 46.38
N LEU A 510 -73.80 81.90 45.31
CA LEU A 510 -74.13 83.33 45.41
C LEU A 510 -75.55 83.55 45.95
N GLN A 511 -76.55 82.78 45.49
CA GLN A 511 -77.91 82.83 46.03
C GLN A 511 -77.96 82.47 47.52
N ALA A 512 -77.28 81.40 47.93
CA ALA A 512 -77.17 81.00 49.34
C ALA A 512 -76.50 82.08 50.20
N SER A 513 -75.46 82.75 49.69
CA SER A 513 -74.81 83.87 50.40
C SER A 513 -75.73 85.09 50.57
N LEU A 514 -76.67 85.29 49.65
CA LEU A 514 -77.68 86.36 49.73
C LEU A 514 -78.87 85.96 50.61
N GLU A 515 -79.14 84.67 50.78
CA GLU A 515 -80.13 84.12 51.70
C GLU A 515 -79.75 84.35 53.18
N GLU A 516 -78.46 84.37 53.49
CA GLU A 516 -77.96 84.75 54.82
C GLU A 516 -78.41 86.18 55.19
N HIS A 517 -78.41 87.10 54.23
CA HIS A 517 -78.92 88.47 54.40
C HIS A 517 -80.45 88.55 54.49
N ARG A 518 -81.20 87.56 53.98
CA ARG A 518 -82.67 87.49 54.14
C ARG A 518 -83.10 87.22 55.57
N THR A 519 -82.32 86.43 56.33
CA THR A 519 -82.62 86.15 57.75
C THR A 519 -82.53 87.38 58.66
N GLN A 520 -81.95 88.49 58.18
CA GLN A 520 -81.80 89.75 58.90
C GLN A 520 -82.90 90.79 58.55
N LEU A 521 -83.89 90.43 57.73
CA LEU A 521 -84.97 91.34 57.32
C LEU A 521 -86.14 91.31 58.32
N GLU A 522 -86.43 92.47 58.93
CA GLU A 522 -87.57 92.68 59.83
C GLU A 522 -88.69 93.47 59.11
N ASP A 523 -89.95 93.08 59.31
CA ASP A 523 -91.09 93.74 58.66
C ASP A 523 -91.26 95.19 59.15
N GLY A 524 -91.43 96.14 58.21
CA GLY A 524 -91.56 97.57 58.49
C GLY A 524 -90.27 98.39 58.62
N LYS A 525 -89.07 97.80 58.46
CA LYS A 525 -87.78 98.52 58.38
C LYS A 525 -87.20 98.47 56.96
N PRO A 526 -86.53 99.54 56.47
CA PRO A 526 -86.04 99.58 55.09
C PRO A 526 -84.90 98.58 54.88
N CYS A 527 -85.01 97.74 53.85
CA CYS A 527 -83.98 96.77 53.50
C CYS A 527 -82.61 97.45 53.24
N PRO A 528 -81.50 96.95 53.82
CA PRO A 528 -80.16 97.54 53.65
C PRO A 528 -79.60 97.47 52.22
N LEU A 529 -80.18 96.64 51.34
CA LEU A 529 -79.77 96.52 49.94
C LEU A 529 -80.61 97.36 48.96
N CYS A 530 -81.91 97.56 49.23
CA CYS A 530 -82.82 98.23 48.27
C CYS A 530 -83.78 99.27 48.87
N GLY A 531 -83.83 99.42 50.19
CA GLY A 531 -84.64 100.43 50.89
C GLY A 531 -86.15 100.18 50.93
N ALA A 532 -86.65 99.06 50.42
CA ALA A 532 -88.08 98.72 50.47
C ALA A 532 -88.53 98.35 51.90
N LEU A 533 -89.79 98.65 52.24
CA LEU A 533 -90.37 98.47 53.58
C LEU A 533 -91.23 97.21 53.75
N HIS A 534 -91.49 96.46 52.68
CA HIS A 534 -92.33 95.26 52.68
C HIS A 534 -91.61 94.12 51.95
N HIS A 535 -91.49 92.95 52.59
CA HIS A 535 -90.68 91.81 52.12
C HIS A 535 -91.55 90.55 51.89
N PRO A 536 -92.12 90.34 50.69
CA PRO A 536 -93.05 89.23 50.41
C PRO A 536 -92.45 87.81 50.48
N TYR A 537 -91.12 87.67 50.61
CA TYR A 537 -90.40 86.39 50.55
C TYR A 537 -89.60 86.10 51.82
N ALA A 538 -90.01 86.66 52.97
CA ALA A 538 -89.37 86.40 54.27
C ALA A 538 -89.70 85.01 54.85
N GLU A 539 -90.79 84.37 54.40
CA GLU A 539 -91.28 83.11 54.98
C GLU A 539 -91.12 81.86 54.09
N ASP A 540 -90.73 82.02 52.81
CA ASP A 540 -90.57 80.89 51.87
C ASP A 540 -89.09 80.54 51.64
N PHE A 541 -88.64 79.45 52.27
CA PHE A 541 -87.32 78.85 52.04
C PHE A 541 -87.36 77.91 50.82
N PRO A 542 -86.59 78.14 49.74
CA PRO A 542 -86.36 77.12 48.73
C PRO A 542 -85.45 76.02 49.29
N THR A 543 -85.91 74.77 49.25
CA THR A 543 -85.13 73.60 49.67
C THR A 543 -83.89 73.41 48.81
N GLN A 544 -82.72 73.31 49.45
CA GLN A 544 -81.46 72.95 48.77
C GLN A 544 -81.53 71.50 48.27
N ASP A 545 -81.51 71.33 46.95
CA ASP A 545 -81.48 70.01 46.31
C ASP A 545 -80.02 69.60 46.02
N ASP A 546 -79.60 68.48 46.62
CA ASP A 546 -78.24 67.90 46.61
C ASP A 546 -77.85 67.24 45.26
N ASP A 547 -78.68 67.41 44.23
CA ASP A 547 -78.57 66.76 42.92
C ASP A 547 -77.44 67.34 42.03
N LEU A 548 -77.01 68.57 42.30
CA LEU A 548 -76.00 69.25 41.48
C LEU A 548 -74.59 68.67 41.65
N SER A 549 -74.24 68.25 42.88
CA SER A 549 -72.93 67.67 43.20
C SER A 549 -72.72 66.31 42.52
N LYS A 550 -73.76 65.47 42.49
CA LYS A 550 -73.78 64.18 41.76
C LYS A 550 -73.67 64.37 40.25
N LYS A 551 -74.39 65.34 39.68
CA LYS A 551 -74.29 65.70 38.25
C LYS A 551 -72.89 66.17 37.88
N LEU A 552 -72.26 66.95 38.75
CA LEU A 552 -70.89 67.43 38.56
C LEU A 552 -69.89 66.26 38.52
N GLN A 553 -69.95 65.36 39.50
CA GLN A 553 -69.06 64.19 39.55
C GLN A 553 -69.26 63.22 38.36
N LEU A 554 -70.51 62.97 37.95
CA LEU A 554 -70.81 62.15 36.77
C LEU A 554 -70.26 62.78 35.48
N THR A 555 -70.43 64.10 35.32
CA THR A 555 -69.94 64.83 34.14
C THR A 555 -68.42 64.88 34.10
N GLU A 556 -67.75 65.02 35.25
CA GLU A 556 -66.29 64.95 35.36
C GLU A 556 -65.74 63.55 35.02
N ASN A 557 -66.40 62.49 35.49
CA ASN A 557 -66.03 61.12 35.15
C ASN A 557 -66.19 60.85 33.65
N GLU A 558 -67.32 61.22 33.04
CA GLU A 558 -67.55 61.11 31.59
C GLU A 558 -66.52 61.94 30.79
N LEU A 559 -66.20 63.15 31.23
CA LEU A 559 -65.17 63.96 30.58
C LEU A 559 -63.79 63.26 30.66
N SER A 560 -63.47 62.63 31.79
CA SER A 560 -62.21 61.90 31.95
C SER A 560 -62.11 60.67 31.05
N THR A 561 -63.21 59.91 30.87
CA THR A 561 -63.24 58.72 30.01
C THR A 561 -63.13 59.11 28.54
N TRP A 562 -63.81 60.17 28.11
CA TRP A 562 -63.69 60.69 26.74
C TRP A 562 -62.30 61.26 26.45
N ARG A 563 -61.67 61.95 27.41
CA ARG A 563 -60.27 62.40 27.29
C ARG A 563 -59.29 61.24 27.20
N GLN A 564 -59.48 60.19 28.00
CA GLN A 564 -58.66 58.97 27.90
C GLN A 564 -58.79 58.30 26.54
N ARG A 565 -60.02 58.16 26.01
CA ARG A 565 -60.28 57.59 24.67
C ARG A 565 -59.68 58.44 23.55
N PHE A 566 -59.80 59.76 23.63
CA PHE A 566 -59.18 60.66 22.66
C PHE A 566 -57.66 60.51 22.65
N ASN A 567 -57.03 60.53 23.83
CA ASN A 567 -55.59 60.37 23.96
C ASN A 567 -55.13 58.98 23.49
N SER A 568 -55.82 57.90 23.86
CA SER A 568 -55.49 56.55 23.41
C SER A 568 -55.57 56.45 21.88
N ASN A 569 -56.68 56.88 21.27
CA ASN A 569 -56.87 56.79 19.83
C ASN A 569 -55.88 57.67 19.06
N SER A 570 -55.53 58.85 19.58
CA SER A 570 -54.50 59.72 19.01
C SER A 570 -53.11 59.08 19.07
N THR A 571 -52.74 58.45 20.20
CA THR A 571 -51.47 57.73 20.33
C THR A 571 -51.42 56.50 19.42
N THR A 572 -52.51 55.74 19.31
CA THR A 572 -52.63 54.58 18.42
C THR A 572 -52.50 54.98 16.95
N LEU A 573 -53.13 56.10 16.54
CA LEU A 573 -52.99 56.64 15.19
C LEU A 573 -51.52 57.01 14.88
N ASN A 574 -50.84 57.73 15.79
CA ASN A 574 -49.44 58.09 15.61
C ASN A 574 -48.53 56.85 15.54
N HIS A 575 -48.80 55.83 16.37
CA HIS A 575 -48.07 54.57 16.35
C HIS A 575 -48.28 53.82 15.04
N HIS A 576 -49.52 53.66 14.56
CA HIS A 576 -49.80 53.02 13.28
C HIS A 576 -49.21 53.77 12.09
N GLN A 577 -49.24 55.11 12.10
CA GLN A 577 -48.59 55.93 11.06
C GLN A 577 -47.07 55.76 11.04
N LYS A 578 -46.43 55.62 12.22
CA LYS A 578 -45.00 55.32 12.31
C LYS A 578 -44.68 53.93 11.77
N ASN A 579 -45.44 52.90 12.19
CA ASN A 579 -45.25 51.53 11.73
C ASN A 579 -45.49 51.39 10.22
N LEU A 580 -46.47 52.11 9.66
CA LEU A 580 -46.71 52.14 8.22
C LEU A 580 -45.51 52.67 7.45
N LYS A 581 -44.86 53.74 7.93
CA LYS A 581 -43.63 54.27 7.31
C LYS A 581 -42.48 53.27 7.36
N GLU A 582 -42.33 52.55 8.48
CA GLU A 582 -41.31 51.51 8.62
C GLU A 582 -41.55 50.33 7.67
N ILE A 583 -42.81 49.88 7.53
CA ILE A 583 -43.18 48.79 6.60
C ILE A 583 -42.99 49.21 5.14
N ILE A 584 -43.36 50.44 4.77
CA ILE A 584 -43.12 50.95 3.41
C ILE A 584 -41.62 50.98 3.09
N ALA A 585 -40.78 51.46 4.01
CA ALA A 585 -39.34 51.48 3.83
C ALA A 585 -38.74 50.06 3.72
N GLN A 586 -39.23 49.11 4.52
CA GLN A 586 -38.80 47.70 4.44
C GLN A 586 -39.22 47.06 3.11
N LYS A 587 -40.44 47.33 2.64
CA LYS A 587 -40.95 46.85 1.36
C LYS A 587 -40.12 47.38 0.20
N GLU A 588 -39.85 48.69 0.15
CA GLU A 588 -38.98 49.30 -0.87
C GLU A 588 -37.57 48.70 -0.87
N ALA A 589 -37.01 48.40 0.31
CA ALA A 589 -35.73 47.72 0.43
C ALA A 589 -35.77 46.30 -0.17
N LEU A 590 -36.80 45.50 0.16
CA LEU A 590 -36.96 44.15 -0.39
C LEU A 590 -37.26 44.17 -1.90
N GLU A 591 -38.01 45.15 -2.42
CA GLU A 591 -38.26 45.31 -3.86
C GLU A 591 -36.97 45.60 -4.63
N ASN A 592 -36.08 46.43 -4.06
CA ASN A 592 -34.75 46.67 -4.61
C ASN A 592 -33.87 45.42 -4.53
N GLU A 593 -33.87 44.71 -3.40
CA GLU A 593 -33.13 43.45 -3.27
C GLU A 593 -33.59 42.39 -4.28
N ILE A 594 -34.90 42.22 -4.50
CA ILE A 594 -35.43 41.31 -5.53
C ILE A 594 -34.94 41.72 -6.91
N LYS A 595 -34.94 43.02 -7.21
CA LYS A 595 -34.51 43.55 -8.50
C LYS A 595 -33.01 43.30 -8.75
N ASP A 596 -32.18 43.51 -7.74
CA ASP A 596 -30.74 43.30 -7.83
C ASP A 596 -30.40 41.80 -7.94
N HIS A 597 -31.00 40.95 -7.10
CA HIS A 597 -30.76 39.50 -7.13
C HIS A 597 -31.32 38.84 -8.40
N SER A 598 -32.44 39.34 -8.95
CA SER A 598 -32.99 38.85 -10.23
C SER A 598 -32.16 39.30 -11.43
N ALA A 599 -31.57 40.50 -11.38
CA ALA A 599 -30.61 40.95 -12.39
C ALA A 599 -29.31 40.12 -12.32
N GLU A 600 -28.77 39.89 -11.13
CA GLU A 600 -27.59 39.04 -10.92
C GLU A 600 -27.84 37.61 -11.41
N PHE A 601 -29.03 37.06 -11.11
CA PHE A 601 -29.44 35.74 -11.60
C PHE A 601 -29.45 35.69 -13.13
N ARG A 602 -30.05 36.69 -13.76
CA ARG A 602 -30.19 36.75 -15.21
C ARG A 602 -28.83 36.91 -15.90
N GLU A 603 -27.94 37.73 -15.35
CA GLU A 603 -26.61 37.98 -15.92
C GLU A 603 -25.70 36.75 -15.79
N LYS A 604 -25.67 36.10 -14.61
CA LYS A 604 -24.77 34.97 -14.36
C LYS A 604 -25.18 33.68 -15.08
N TYR A 605 -26.48 33.47 -15.30
CA TYR A 605 -27.00 32.18 -15.74
C TYR A 605 -27.65 32.22 -17.14
N GLN A 606 -27.52 33.33 -17.88
CA GLN A 606 -28.07 33.50 -19.23
C GLN A 606 -27.59 32.44 -20.23
N ASP A 607 -26.29 32.12 -20.19
CA ASP A 607 -25.63 31.22 -21.14
C ASP A 607 -25.97 29.74 -20.93
N LEU A 608 -26.55 29.40 -19.77
CA LEU A 608 -26.86 28.03 -19.38
C LEU A 608 -28.28 27.60 -19.78
N GLY A 609 -29.05 28.48 -20.43
CA GLY A 609 -30.40 28.16 -20.92
C GLY A 609 -31.42 27.91 -19.81
N PHE A 610 -31.13 28.37 -18.59
CA PHE A 610 -31.98 28.15 -17.43
C PHE A 610 -33.18 29.12 -17.43
N GLU A 611 -34.40 28.57 -17.43
CA GLU A 611 -35.62 29.35 -17.25
C GLU A 611 -35.84 29.68 -15.75
N GLU A 612 -36.46 30.84 -15.45
CA GLU A 612 -36.80 31.32 -14.09
C GLU A 612 -37.72 30.36 -13.29
N ARG A 613 -38.19 29.24 -13.88
CA ARG A 613 -39.09 28.24 -13.27
C ARG A 613 -38.67 26.78 -13.50
N ALA A 614 -37.39 26.50 -13.68
CA ALA A 614 -36.93 25.11 -13.75
C ALA A 614 -37.04 24.43 -12.37
N ASN A 615 -37.41 23.15 -12.33
CA ASN A 615 -37.37 22.35 -11.10
C ASN A 615 -35.90 22.00 -10.78
N TRP A 616 -35.18 22.97 -10.21
CA TRP A 616 -33.73 22.92 -9.98
C TRP A 616 -33.25 21.69 -9.21
N LYS A 617 -34.08 21.22 -8.28
CA LYS A 617 -33.83 20.00 -7.52
C LYS A 617 -33.74 18.78 -8.44
N GLU A 618 -34.66 18.66 -9.38
CA GLU A 618 -34.73 17.55 -10.34
C GLU A 618 -33.54 17.57 -11.31
N LEU A 619 -33.10 18.75 -11.74
CA LEU A 619 -31.89 18.95 -12.56
C LEU A 619 -30.60 18.55 -11.82
N CYS A 620 -30.50 18.94 -10.54
CA CYS A 620 -29.37 18.54 -9.69
C CYS A 620 -29.36 17.01 -9.49
N ASP A 621 -30.53 16.41 -9.23
CA ASP A 621 -30.67 14.97 -9.01
C ASP A 621 -30.35 14.18 -10.30
N GLN A 622 -30.81 14.65 -11.46
CA GLN A 622 -30.47 14.06 -12.77
C GLN A 622 -28.96 14.12 -13.05
N SER A 623 -28.33 15.28 -12.85
CA SER A 623 -26.90 15.46 -13.10
C SER A 623 -26.06 14.61 -12.14
N GLN A 624 -26.47 14.49 -10.87
CA GLN A 624 -25.83 13.61 -9.90
C GLN A 624 -25.96 12.14 -10.30
N ASN A 625 -27.15 11.71 -10.71
CA ASN A 625 -27.38 10.34 -11.17
C ASN A 625 -26.53 10.00 -12.41
N GLN A 626 -26.37 10.94 -13.36
CA GLN A 626 -25.48 10.75 -14.51
C GLN A 626 -24.01 10.62 -14.10
N ILE A 627 -23.54 11.40 -13.12
CA ILE A 627 -22.18 11.26 -12.56
C ILE A 627 -21.98 9.89 -11.92
N ASP A 628 -22.95 9.45 -11.12
CA ASP A 628 -22.90 8.16 -10.42
C ASP A 628 -22.89 6.99 -11.42
N GLN A 629 -23.72 7.07 -12.47
CA GLN A 629 -23.74 6.10 -13.56
C GLN A 629 -22.44 6.08 -14.37
N LEU A 630 -21.80 7.24 -14.62
CA LEU A 630 -20.46 7.30 -15.26
C LEU A 630 -19.37 6.68 -14.37
N GLU A 631 -19.45 6.86 -13.04
CA GLU A 631 -18.56 6.20 -12.09
C GLU A 631 -18.76 4.69 -12.06
N GLU A 632 -20.00 4.22 -12.15
CA GLU A 632 -20.29 2.80 -12.26
C GLU A 632 -19.83 2.23 -13.61
N TYR A 633 -20.06 2.94 -14.72
CA TYR A 633 -19.62 2.54 -16.05
C TYR A 633 -18.10 2.35 -16.10
N GLU A 634 -17.33 3.31 -15.58
CA GLU A 634 -15.86 3.22 -15.52
C GLU A 634 -15.38 1.99 -14.73
N LYS A 635 -16.02 1.71 -13.58
CA LYS A 635 -15.69 0.54 -12.75
C LYS A 635 -16.00 -0.77 -13.45
N VAL A 636 -17.15 -0.87 -14.12
CA VAL A 636 -17.54 -2.08 -14.85
C VAL A 636 -16.66 -2.25 -16.10
N ASN A 637 -16.28 -1.16 -16.77
CA ASN A 637 -15.42 -1.19 -17.95
C ASN A 637 -14.00 -1.67 -17.60
N LYS A 638 -13.40 -1.16 -16.52
CA LYS A 638 -12.11 -1.66 -16.00
C LYS A 638 -12.15 -3.15 -15.66
N ARG A 639 -13.24 -3.61 -15.03
CA ARG A 639 -13.44 -5.04 -14.76
C ARG A 639 -13.56 -5.87 -16.04
N MET A 640 -14.24 -5.34 -17.06
CA MET A 640 -14.38 -5.99 -18.36
C MET A 640 -13.00 -6.15 -19.04
N GLU A 641 -12.19 -5.10 -19.06
CA GLU A 641 -10.82 -5.14 -19.60
C GLU A 641 -9.97 -6.21 -18.90
N CYS A 642 -10.01 -6.28 -17.56
CA CYS A 642 -9.29 -7.30 -16.80
C CYS A 642 -9.76 -8.72 -17.13
N VAL A 643 -11.06 -8.93 -17.36
CA VAL A 643 -11.60 -10.24 -17.74
C VAL A 643 -11.16 -10.61 -19.17
N GLU A 644 -11.11 -9.64 -20.08
CA GLU A 644 -10.68 -9.84 -21.46
C GLU A 644 -9.18 -10.15 -21.59
N THR A 645 -8.33 -9.61 -20.70
CA THR A 645 -6.91 -9.97 -20.64
C THR A 645 -6.67 -11.29 -19.91
N ALA A 646 -7.46 -11.61 -18.86
CA ALA A 646 -7.28 -12.83 -18.08
C ALA A 646 -7.76 -14.12 -18.78
N LEU A 647 -8.83 -14.05 -19.59
CA LEU A 647 -9.40 -15.22 -20.28
C LEU A 647 -8.40 -15.92 -21.24
N PRO A 648 -7.67 -15.19 -22.12
CA PRO A 648 -6.62 -15.79 -22.96
C PRO A 648 -5.54 -16.50 -22.15
N VAL A 649 -5.07 -15.89 -21.06
CA VAL A 649 -4.03 -16.46 -20.19
C VAL A 649 -4.52 -17.76 -19.55
N LEU A 650 -5.78 -17.79 -19.10
CA LEU A 650 -6.37 -19.00 -18.51
C LEU A 650 -6.53 -20.13 -19.55
N ASN A 651 -6.89 -19.81 -20.79
CA ASN A 651 -7.01 -20.79 -21.87
C ASN A 651 -5.64 -21.39 -22.25
N GLU A 652 -4.60 -20.57 -22.30
CA GLU A 652 -3.21 -21.03 -22.45
C GLU A 652 -2.81 -21.95 -21.27
N LEU A 653 -3.12 -21.55 -20.04
CA LEU A 653 -2.82 -22.32 -18.83
C LEU A 653 -3.52 -23.69 -18.83
N LEU A 654 -4.77 -23.77 -19.28
CA LEU A 654 -5.52 -25.01 -19.47
C LEU A 654 -4.81 -25.95 -20.47
N LYS A 655 -4.35 -25.41 -21.60
CA LYS A 655 -3.63 -26.15 -22.64
C LYS A 655 -2.30 -26.71 -22.14
N ILE A 656 -1.51 -25.91 -21.43
CA ILE A 656 -0.25 -26.36 -20.81
C ILE A 656 -0.52 -27.42 -19.74
N SER A 657 -1.57 -27.27 -18.93
CA SER A 657 -1.94 -28.27 -17.93
C SER A 657 -2.30 -29.63 -18.53
N ALA A 658 -2.92 -29.65 -19.72
CA ALA A 658 -3.26 -30.87 -20.43
C ALA A 658 -2.00 -31.54 -21.00
N GLN A 659 -1.12 -30.77 -21.64
CA GLN A 659 0.16 -31.24 -22.16
C GLN A 659 1.06 -31.79 -21.04
N GLY A 660 1.13 -31.10 -19.89
CA GLY A 660 1.89 -31.55 -18.73
C GLY A 660 1.33 -32.85 -18.13
N ARG A 661 0.01 -33.01 -18.09
CA ARG A 661 -0.64 -34.26 -17.64
C ARG A 661 -0.34 -35.43 -18.58
N GLU A 662 -0.40 -35.22 -19.89
CA GLU A 662 -0.06 -36.24 -20.89
C GLU A 662 1.42 -36.67 -20.78
N LEU A 663 2.34 -35.71 -20.67
CA LEU A 663 3.77 -36.00 -20.48
C LEU A 663 4.05 -36.75 -19.17
N ARG A 664 3.33 -36.40 -18.08
CA ARG A 664 3.46 -37.08 -16.79
C ARG A 664 2.90 -38.50 -16.83
N ALA A 665 1.78 -38.72 -17.53
CA ALA A 665 1.25 -40.07 -17.77
C ALA A 665 2.23 -40.93 -18.58
N ASN A 666 2.83 -40.36 -19.63
CA ASN A 666 3.86 -41.03 -20.43
C ASN A 666 5.11 -41.37 -19.60
N LEU A 667 5.50 -40.49 -18.66
CA LEU A 667 6.61 -40.76 -17.74
C LEU A 667 6.26 -41.90 -16.77
N GLU A 668 5.07 -41.87 -16.14
CA GLU A 668 4.62 -42.91 -15.20
C GLU A 668 4.41 -44.29 -15.86
N GLU A 669 4.10 -44.31 -17.16
CA GLU A 669 4.06 -45.55 -17.94
C GLU A 669 5.45 -46.17 -18.06
N VAL A 670 6.48 -45.35 -18.30
CA VAL A 670 7.87 -45.78 -18.52
C VAL A 670 8.61 -46.05 -17.22
N TYR A 671 8.45 -45.19 -16.20
CA TYR A 671 9.21 -45.26 -14.95
C TYR A 671 8.41 -44.69 -13.77
N LYS A 672 8.34 -45.48 -12.67
CA LYS A 672 7.60 -45.12 -11.44
C LYS A 672 8.50 -44.87 -10.23
N GLY A 673 9.82 -44.98 -10.40
CA GLY A 673 10.77 -44.76 -9.30
C GLY A 673 11.05 -43.27 -9.08
N LYS A 674 11.77 -42.96 -8.00
CA LYS A 674 12.04 -41.57 -7.60
C LYS A 674 13.35 -41.03 -8.17
N ASP A 675 14.34 -41.90 -8.38
CA ASP A 675 15.67 -41.52 -8.83
C ASP A 675 16.25 -42.59 -9.76
N ILE A 676 16.07 -42.35 -11.06
CA ILE A 676 16.57 -43.22 -12.12
C ILE A 676 18.09 -43.41 -12.04
N HIS A 677 18.84 -42.40 -11.59
CA HIS A 677 20.30 -42.48 -11.50
C HIS A 677 20.78 -43.29 -10.31
N SER A 678 20.09 -43.24 -9.18
CA SER A 678 20.41 -44.08 -8.02
C SER A 678 20.13 -45.55 -8.33
N GLU A 679 18.97 -45.84 -8.92
CA GLU A 679 18.53 -47.21 -9.22
C GLU A 679 19.40 -47.85 -10.31
N THR A 680 19.70 -47.14 -11.41
CA THR A 680 20.61 -47.63 -12.46
C THR A 680 22.04 -47.85 -11.95
N ARG A 681 22.58 -46.95 -11.11
CA ARG A 681 23.89 -47.16 -10.45
C ARG A 681 23.89 -48.35 -9.50
N GLY A 682 22.77 -48.59 -8.79
CA GLY A 682 22.59 -49.76 -7.93
C GLY A 682 22.69 -51.07 -8.72
N PHE A 683 21.99 -51.16 -9.85
CA PHE A 683 22.04 -52.33 -10.73
C PHE A 683 23.44 -52.53 -11.35
N HIS A 684 24.09 -51.45 -11.81
CA HIS A 684 25.45 -51.53 -12.35
C HIS A 684 26.46 -52.04 -11.30
N ARG A 685 26.39 -51.55 -10.06
CA ARG A 685 27.22 -52.04 -8.95
C ARG A 685 26.98 -53.52 -8.64
N LYS A 686 25.71 -53.94 -8.52
CA LYS A 686 25.38 -55.36 -8.30
C LYS A 686 25.97 -56.25 -9.40
N TRP A 687 25.78 -55.88 -10.66
CA TRP A 687 26.30 -56.62 -11.82
C TRP A 687 27.83 -56.75 -11.80
N THR A 688 28.53 -55.64 -11.64
CA THR A 688 30.01 -55.62 -11.58
C THR A 688 30.54 -56.49 -10.43
N THR A 689 29.97 -56.40 -9.23
CA THR A 689 30.40 -57.23 -8.08
C THR A 689 30.21 -58.73 -8.31
N LEU A 690 29.09 -59.16 -8.88
CA LEU A 690 28.82 -60.58 -9.16
C LEU A 690 29.76 -61.13 -10.26
N ARG A 691 30.10 -60.31 -11.26
CA ARG A 691 31.01 -60.66 -12.35
C ARG A 691 32.47 -60.78 -11.88
N GLU A 692 32.90 -59.90 -10.98
CA GLU A 692 34.22 -59.99 -10.35
C GLU A 692 34.33 -61.23 -9.45
N ALA A 693 33.27 -61.54 -8.70
CA ALA A 693 33.19 -62.74 -7.88
C ALA A 693 33.28 -64.03 -8.72
N GLU A 694 32.62 -64.09 -9.87
CA GLU A 694 32.68 -65.22 -10.80
C GLU A 694 34.13 -65.49 -11.28
N LYS A 695 34.83 -64.42 -11.70
CA LYS A 695 36.24 -64.53 -12.12
C LYS A 695 37.15 -64.98 -10.99
N ALA A 696 36.96 -64.44 -9.78
CA ALA A 696 37.76 -64.79 -8.61
C ALA A 696 37.55 -66.25 -8.19
N MET A 697 36.30 -66.72 -8.15
CA MET A 697 35.96 -68.11 -7.80
C MET A 697 36.50 -69.12 -8.83
N ALA A 698 36.44 -68.79 -10.13
CA ALA A 698 37.03 -69.63 -11.19
C ALA A 698 38.56 -69.77 -11.05
N GLY A 699 39.24 -68.68 -10.64
CA GLY A 699 40.67 -68.71 -10.33
C GLY A 699 41.01 -69.61 -9.14
N GLN A 700 40.25 -69.50 -8.05
CA GLN A 700 40.45 -70.30 -6.83
C GLN A 700 40.24 -71.80 -7.07
N LEU A 701 39.22 -72.20 -7.82
CA LEU A 701 38.96 -73.60 -8.18
C LEU A 701 40.11 -74.23 -8.97
N LYS A 702 40.71 -73.47 -9.89
CA LYS A 702 41.85 -73.93 -10.69
C LYS A 702 43.11 -74.13 -9.85
N GLU A 703 43.30 -73.32 -8.80
CA GLU A 703 44.42 -73.47 -7.89
C GLU A 703 44.23 -74.67 -6.93
N LEU A 704 43.02 -74.85 -6.40
CA LEU A 704 42.69 -75.99 -5.52
C LEU A 704 42.82 -77.33 -6.24
N SER A 705 42.32 -77.44 -7.47
CA SER A 705 42.38 -78.69 -8.25
C SER A 705 43.81 -79.15 -8.50
N ASN A 706 44.74 -78.21 -8.75
CA ASN A 706 46.16 -78.52 -8.91
C ASN A 706 46.81 -79.02 -7.59
N LYS A 707 46.40 -78.47 -6.44
CA LYS A 707 46.92 -78.89 -5.11
C LYS A 707 46.47 -80.30 -4.72
N VAL A 708 45.26 -80.69 -5.10
CA VAL A 708 44.73 -82.05 -4.87
C VAL A 708 45.54 -83.10 -5.62
N VAL A 709 45.86 -82.83 -6.90
CA VAL A 709 46.65 -83.75 -7.74
C VAL A 709 48.02 -84.03 -7.10
N GLN A 710 48.73 -82.99 -6.67
CA GLN A 710 50.04 -83.13 -6.02
C GLN A 710 49.99 -83.86 -4.68
N SER A 711 48.90 -83.74 -3.94
CA SER A 711 48.73 -84.39 -2.64
C SER A 711 48.41 -85.88 -2.77
N ARG A 712 47.66 -86.28 -3.82
CA ARG A 712 47.37 -87.69 -4.13
C ARG A 712 48.63 -88.47 -4.54
N GLU A 713 49.56 -87.84 -5.26
CA GLU A 713 50.84 -88.47 -5.60
C GLU A 713 51.72 -88.78 -4.37
N LYS A 714 51.62 -87.96 -3.32
CA LYS A 714 52.33 -88.20 -2.04
C LYS A 714 51.69 -89.33 -1.22
N LEU A 715 50.36 -89.45 -1.29
CA LEU A 715 49.60 -90.47 -0.57
C LEU A 715 49.95 -91.89 -1.07
N THR A 716 50.03 -92.09 -2.39
CA THR A 716 50.35 -93.39 -3.00
C THR A 716 51.76 -93.87 -2.63
N LEU A 717 52.72 -92.95 -2.47
CA LEU A 717 54.08 -93.28 -2.03
C LEU A 717 54.11 -93.75 -0.56
N GLN A 718 53.33 -93.13 0.32
CA GLN A 718 53.24 -93.54 1.73
C GLN A 718 52.50 -94.86 1.93
N GLU A 719 51.46 -95.14 1.14
CA GLU A 719 50.74 -96.42 1.16
C GLU A 719 51.66 -97.62 0.90
N ALA A 720 52.62 -97.47 -0.02
CA ALA A 720 53.58 -98.52 -0.32
C ALA A 720 54.49 -98.88 0.87
N ASN A 721 54.86 -97.90 1.70
CA ASN A 721 55.76 -98.09 2.85
C ASN A 721 55.03 -98.71 4.06
N LEU A 722 53.81 -98.27 4.37
CA LEU A 722 53.02 -98.74 5.51
C LEU A 722 52.55 -100.19 5.38
N LYS A 723 52.33 -100.67 4.14
CA LYS A 723 51.89 -102.05 3.88
C LYS A 723 52.84 -103.11 4.44
N ASN A 724 54.14 -102.79 4.47
CA ASN A 724 55.19 -103.69 4.95
C ASN A 724 55.28 -103.73 6.49
N LEU A 725 55.02 -102.61 7.19
CA LEU A 725 55.08 -102.57 8.67
C LEU A 725 53.85 -103.20 9.34
N ILE A 726 52.69 -103.10 8.70
CA ILE A 726 51.41 -103.50 9.31
C ILE A 726 51.19 -105.03 9.29
N THR A 727 51.77 -105.70 8.30
CA THR A 727 51.73 -107.17 8.18
C THR A 727 52.54 -107.88 9.28
N GLU A 728 53.58 -107.25 9.84
CA GLU A 728 54.35 -107.79 10.98
C GLU A 728 53.59 -107.72 12.33
N LYS A 729 52.59 -106.82 12.46
CA LYS A 729 51.84 -106.59 13.70
C LYS A 729 50.50 -107.35 13.76
N GLY A 730 50.25 -108.24 12.80
CA GLY A 730 49.09 -109.14 12.79
C GLY A 730 47.82 -108.57 12.15
N PHE A 731 47.91 -107.48 11.38
CA PHE A 731 46.79 -106.91 10.62
C PHE A 731 46.94 -107.21 9.12
N SER A 732 45.82 -107.46 8.43
CA SER A 732 45.81 -107.93 7.03
C SER A 732 45.81 -106.82 5.98
N SER A 733 45.51 -105.57 6.38
CA SER A 733 45.52 -104.40 5.50
C SER A 733 45.83 -103.08 6.24
N ILE A 734 46.29 -102.05 5.52
CA ILE A 734 46.56 -100.70 6.06
C ILE A 734 45.28 -100.05 6.67
N PRO A 735 44.10 -100.17 6.04
CA PRO A 735 42.84 -99.70 6.64
C PRO A 735 42.50 -100.41 7.96
N GLU A 736 42.73 -101.73 8.05
CA GLU A 736 42.38 -102.51 9.25
C GLU A 736 43.26 -102.14 10.47
N ALA A 737 44.54 -101.82 10.26
CA ALA A 737 45.41 -101.28 11.31
C ALA A 737 45.16 -99.79 11.63
N GLY A 738 44.66 -99.02 10.67
CA GLY A 738 44.22 -97.63 10.86
C GLY A 738 42.86 -97.47 11.55
N GLU A 739 41.98 -98.47 11.44
CA GLU A 739 40.70 -98.57 12.17
C GLU A 739 40.91 -98.98 13.64
N ALA A 740 41.93 -99.80 13.91
CA ALA A 740 42.35 -100.09 15.28
C ALA A 740 43.05 -98.89 15.95
N LEU A 741 43.52 -97.89 15.19
CA LEU A 741 44.16 -96.68 15.70
C LEU A 741 43.13 -95.55 15.95
N LEU A 742 42.65 -95.43 17.19
CA LEU A 742 41.89 -94.27 17.65
C LEU A 742 42.73 -92.97 17.46
N PRO A 743 42.19 -91.92 16.83
CA PRO A 743 42.83 -90.60 16.78
C PRO A 743 43.15 -90.11 18.20
N ASP A 744 44.26 -89.40 18.47
CA ASP A 744 44.56 -88.97 19.85
C ASP A 744 43.42 -88.14 20.44
N ASN A 745 42.83 -87.25 19.65
CA ASN A 745 41.66 -86.50 20.07
C ASN A 745 40.43 -87.39 20.27
N GLU A 746 40.27 -88.51 19.56
CA GLU A 746 39.13 -89.42 19.74
C GLU A 746 39.37 -90.40 20.88
N TYR A 747 40.61 -90.87 21.09
CA TYR A 747 41.02 -91.58 22.29
C TYR A 747 40.89 -90.69 23.52
N TYR A 748 41.46 -89.47 23.49
CA TYR A 748 41.27 -88.48 24.55
C TYR A 748 39.82 -88.00 24.62
N LYS A 749 39.04 -87.93 23.54
CA LYS A 749 37.60 -87.60 23.60
C LYS A 749 36.77 -88.76 24.08
N LEU A 750 37.07 -90.02 23.79
CA LEU A 750 36.31 -91.17 24.26
C LEU A 750 36.67 -91.43 25.73
N HIS A 751 37.94 -91.27 26.09
CA HIS A 751 38.41 -91.26 27.47
C HIS A 751 37.87 -90.04 28.24
N ALA A 752 37.91 -88.85 27.64
CA ALA A 752 37.34 -87.64 28.25
C ALA A 752 35.82 -87.63 28.17
N SER A 753 35.15 -88.30 27.23
CA SER A 753 33.69 -88.43 27.16
C SER A 753 33.23 -89.43 28.20
N ARG A 754 33.98 -90.51 28.43
CA ARG A 754 33.78 -91.36 29.60
C ARG A 754 33.90 -90.55 30.89
N ALA A 755 35.00 -89.82 31.07
CA ALA A 755 35.20 -88.97 32.25
C ALA A 755 34.22 -87.78 32.33
N LYS A 756 33.74 -87.26 31.19
CA LYS A 756 32.80 -86.13 31.08
C LYS A 756 31.38 -86.58 31.34
N LEU A 757 30.94 -87.74 30.85
CA LEU A 757 29.65 -88.34 31.17
C LEU A 757 29.61 -88.71 32.66
N GLU A 758 30.67 -89.30 33.21
CA GLU A 758 30.81 -89.55 34.65
C GLU A 758 30.73 -88.23 35.48
N LYS A 759 31.39 -87.16 35.01
CA LYS A 759 31.37 -85.83 35.66
C LYS A 759 30.09 -85.01 35.41
N GLU A 760 29.40 -85.20 34.29
CA GLU A 760 28.11 -84.57 33.96
C GLU A 760 27.00 -85.17 34.78
N ILE A 761 27.01 -86.49 34.99
CA ILE A 761 26.10 -87.16 35.93
C ILE A 761 26.30 -86.58 37.34
N GLU A 762 27.55 -86.45 37.80
CA GLU A 762 27.88 -85.89 39.12
C GLU A 762 27.51 -84.39 39.25
N LYS A 763 27.80 -83.57 38.22
CA LYS A 763 27.45 -82.14 38.16
C LYS A 763 25.94 -81.92 38.11
N ASN A 764 25.20 -82.71 37.32
CA ASN A 764 23.75 -82.61 37.21
C ASN A 764 23.08 -83.09 38.50
N LEU A 765 23.63 -84.08 39.21
CA LEU A 765 23.22 -84.46 40.58
C LEU A 765 23.35 -83.29 41.57
N ASN A 766 24.50 -82.62 41.57
CA ASN A 766 24.76 -81.48 42.44
C ASN A 766 23.91 -80.24 42.06
N SER A 767 23.61 -80.07 40.78
CA SER A 767 22.75 -78.98 40.29
C SER A 767 21.28 -79.24 40.60
N LEU A 768 20.79 -80.46 40.43
CA LEU A 768 19.42 -80.85 40.80
C LEU A 768 19.19 -80.73 42.30
N THR A 769 20.15 -81.10 43.13
CA THR A 769 20.04 -80.94 44.60
C THR A 769 20.01 -79.46 44.99
N LEU A 770 20.83 -78.61 44.36
CA LEU A 770 20.82 -77.17 44.60
C LEU A 770 19.53 -76.48 44.11
N LEU A 771 19.10 -76.72 42.87
CA LEU A 771 17.87 -76.14 42.31
C LEU A 771 16.63 -76.61 43.07
N ASN A 772 16.54 -77.90 43.43
CA ASN A 772 15.42 -78.38 44.27
C ASN A 772 15.37 -77.68 45.62
N SER A 773 16.53 -77.40 46.24
CA SER A 773 16.58 -76.64 47.50
C SER A 773 16.18 -75.16 47.35
N GLN A 774 16.40 -74.55 46.17
CA GLN A 774 16.01 -73.17 45.87
C GLN A 774 14.52 -73.08 45.57
N VAL A 775 13.97 -74.03 44.81
CA VAL A 775 12.52 -74.12 44.53
C VAL A 775 11.72 -74.36 45.81
N GLU A 776 12.21 -75.19 46.74
CA GLU A 776 11.60 -75.38 48.06
C GLU A 776 11.57 -74.08 48.90
N LYS A 777 12.55 -73.18 48.75
CA LYS A 777 12.53 -71.86 49.39
C LYS A 777 11.53 -70.92 48.72
N TYR A 778 11.53 -70.84 47.39
CA TYR A 778 10.61 -69.97 46.66
C TYR A 778 9.15 -70.42 46.76
N LYS A 779 8.87 -71.72 46.90
CA LYS A 779 7.51 -72.24 47.17
C LYS A 779 6.94 -71.79 48.51
N LYS A 780 7.78 -71.49 49.52
CA LYS A 780 7.34 -70.98 50.82
C LYS A 780 6.93 -69.50 50.78
N ASP A 781 7.51 -68.75 49.85
CA ASP A 781 7.21 -67.33 49.63
C ASP A 781 6.15 -67.13 48.52
N ASP A 782 5.59 -68.21 47.95
CA ASP A 782 4.59 -68.14 46.89
C ASP A 782 3.20 -67.75 47.45
N VAL A 783 2.47 -66.96 46.67
CA VAL A 783 1.15 -66.44 47.02
C VAL A 783 0.07 -67.33 46.38
N GLU A 784 -1.02 -67.62 47.09
CA GLU A 784 -2.10 -68.57 46.67
C GLU A 784 -2.80 -68.22 45.34
N HIS A 785 -2.61 -67.03 44.78
CA HIS A 785 -3.30 -66.59 43.56
C HIS A 785 -2.60 -67.15 42.30
N SER A 786 -3.36 -67.45 41.24
CA SER A 786 -2.76 -67.93 39.98
C SER A 786 -2.05 -66.80 39.22
N ALA A 787 -1.08 -67.15 38.36
CA ALA A 787 -0.33 -66.17 37.56
C ALA A 787 -1.23 -65.34 36.63
N GLU A 788 -2.33 -65.92 36.13
CA GLU A 788 -3.32 -65.22 35.31
C GLU A 788 -4.10 -64.17 36.11
N VAL A 789 -4.51 -64.48 37.34
CA VAL A 789 -5.23 -63.55 38.21
C VAL A 789 -4.33 -62.37 38.61
N LEU A 790 -3.08 -62.64 38.96
CA LEU A 790 -2.10 -61.57 39.28
C LEU A 790 -1.77 -60.70 38.06
N SER A 791 -1.72 -61.29 36.85
CA SER A 791 -1.50 -60.56 35.60
C SER A 791 -2.66 -59.64 35.27
N ASN A 792 -3.90 -60.11 35.46
CA ASN A 792 -5.10 -59.29 35.25
C ASN A 792 -5.17 -58.13 36.24
N LEU A 793 -4.89 -58.39 37.53
CA LEU A 793 -4.90 -57.34 38.55
C LEU A 793 -3.79 -56.30 38.32
N HIS A 794 -2.60 -56.74 37.90
CA HIS A 794 -1.51 -55.84 37.49
C HIS A 794 -1.89 -55.00 36.26
N PHE A 795 -2.58 -55.59 35.28
CA PHE A 795 -3.07 -54.88 34.10
C PHE A 795 -4.12 -53.81 34.47
N GLU A 796 -5.12 -54.16 35.29
CA GLU A 796 -6.14 -53.23 35.78
C GLU A 796 -5.52 -52.06 36.56
N LYS A 797 -4.61 -52.33 37.49
CA LYS A 797 -3.94 -51.29 38.28
C LYS A 797 -3.06 -50.40 37.42
N LYS A 798 -2.37 -50.96 36.43
CA LYS A 798 -1.58 -50.20 35.45
C LYS A 798 -2.46 -49.31 34.57
N GLN A 799 -3.65 -49.79 34.19
CA GLN A 799 -4.63 -48.98 33.46
C GLN A 799 -5.15 -47.82 34.32
N GLN A 800 -5.46 -48.06 35.60
CA GLN A 800 -5.88 -47.02 36.54
C GLN A 800 -4.78 -45.96 36.74
N LEU A 801 -3.53 -46.36 36.93
CA LEU A 801 -2.41 -45.43 37.04
C LEU A 801 -2.26 -44.57 35.77
N LYS A 802 -2.37 -45.19 34.60
CA LYS A 802 -2.28 -44.48 33.32
C LYS A 802 -3.37 -43.41 33.17
N MET A 803 -4.63 -43.74 33.52
CA MET A 803 -5.72 -42.77 33.47
C MET A 803 -5.47 -41.56 34.36
N VAL A 804 -5.01 -41.77 35.61
CA VAL A 804 -4.70 -40.67 36.54
C VAL A 804 -3.50 -39.85 36.06
N GLN A 805 -2.49 -40.49 35.45
CA GLN A 805 -1.34 -39.79 34.86
C GLN A 805 -1.74 -38.93 33.65
N ASP A 806 -2.60 -39.44 32.78
CA ASP A 806 -3.14 -38.70 31.63
C ASP A 806 -3.92 -37.45 32.11
N GLU A 807 -4.75 -37.58 33.15
CA GLU A 807 -5.45 -36.44 33.79
C GLU A 807 -4.46 -35.41 34.40
N CYS A 808 -3.40 -35.87 35.07
CA CYS A 808 -2.36 -34.99 35.60
C CYS A 808 -1.62 -34.24 34.48
N GLU A 809 -1.36 -34.89 33.35
CA GLU A 809 -0.74 -34.24 32.19
C GLU A 809 -1.63 -33.16 31.59
N GLU A 810 -2.94 -33.39 31.48
CA GLU A 810 -3.87 -32.38 30.99
C GLU A 810 -3.89 -31.14 31.90
N LEU A 811 -3.95 -31.34 33.22
CA LEU A 811 -3.91 -30.25 34.21
C LEU A 811 -2.57 -29.49 34.17
N ARG A 812 -1.43 -30.20 34.02
CA ARG A 812 -0.10 -29.59 33.84
C ARG A 812 0.00 -28.78 32.54
N ARG A 813 -0.60 -29.26 31.45
CA ARG A 813 -0.66 -28.54 30.16
C ARG A 813 -1.46 -27.25 30.32
N ALA A 814 -2.61 -27.30 30.99
CA ALA A 814 -3.42 -26.11 31.27
C ALA A 814 -2.63 -25.05 32.07
N LEU A 815 -1.93 -25.45 33.14
CA LEU A 815 -1.09 -24.55 33.93
C LEU A 815 0.11 -23.99 33.15
N LYS A 816 0.68 -24.80 32.24
CA LYS A 816 1.78 -24.37 31.37
C LYS A 816 1.30 -23.32 30.36
N ASN A 817 0.19 -23.58 29.68
CA ASN A 817 -0.40 -22.64 28.72
C ASN A 817 -0.71 -21.30 29.39
N TYR A 818 -1.33 -21.33 30.58
CA TYR A 818 -1.58 -20.12 31.36
C TYR A 818 -0.31 -19.30 31.64
N LYS A 819 0.79 -19.95 32.06
CA LYS A 819 2.06 -19.27 32.31
C LYS A 819 2.70 -18.70 31.03
N GLU A 820 2.56 -19.40 29.91
CA GLU A 820 3.04 -18.94 28.60
C GLU A 820 2.25 -17.72 28.12
N ASP A 821 0.93 -17.75 28.24
CA ASP A 821 0.05 -16.62 27.91
C ASP A 821 0.32 -15.40 28.81
N GLN A 822 0.59 -15.62 30.09
CA GLN A 822 0.98 -14.54 31.01
C GLN A 822 2.32 -13.89 30.63
N LYS A 823 3.33 -14.68 30.25
CA LYS A 823 4.61 -14.16 29.75
C LYS A 823 4.42 -13.39 28.44
N ARG A 824 3.60 -13.91 27.53
CA ARG A 824 3.29 -13.27 26.26
C ARG A 824 2.58 -11.93 26.47
N LEU A 825 1.63 -11.85 27.41
CA LEU A 825 1.00 -10.59 27.80
C LEU A 825 2.01 -9.56 28.30
N GLN A 826 2.94 -9.95 29.16
CA GLN A 826 3.99 -9.06 29.66
C GLN A 826 4.90 -8.53 28.53
N GLN A 827 5.31 -9.41 27.62
CA GLN A 827 6.13 -9.02 26.46
C GLN A 827 5.41 -8.01 25.56
N ILE A 828 4.15 -8.28 25.18
CA ILE A 828 3.38 -7.36 24.33
C ILE A 828 3.16 -6.01 25.04
N GLN A 829 2.97 -6.00 26.37
CA GLN A 829 2.85 -4.76 27.13
C GLN A 829 4.15 -3.93 27.15
N GLU A 830 5.31 -4.58 27.25
CA GLU A 830 6.60 -3.91 27.13
C GLU A 830 6.81 -3.32 25.73
N GLU A 831 6.50 -4.09 24.68
CA GLU A 831 6.59 -3.63 23.29
C GLU A 831 5.69 -2.42 23.04
N ILE A 832 4.44 -2.44 23.52
CA ILE A 832 3.53 -1.29 23.40
C ILE A 832 4.14 -0.06 24.10
N LYS A 833 4.68 -0.21 25.31
CA LYS A 833 5.27 0.90 26.07
C LYS A 833 6.43 1.55 25.32
N ASP A 834 7.25 0.76 24.64
CA ASP A 834 8.36 1.28 23.85
C ASP A 834 7.88 1.94 22.55
N LYS A 835 6.90 1.34 21.85
CA LYS A 835 6.26 1.97 20.69
C LYS A 835 5.53 3.27 21.04
N GLU A 836 4.88 3.35 22.20
CA GLU A 836 4.25 4.58 22.69
C GLU A 836 5.27 5.69 22.94
N LYS A 837 6.47 5.37 23.44
CA LYS A 837 7.57 6.36 23.58
C LYS A 837 8.01 6.87 22.21
N GLU A 838 8.13 5.99 21.22
CA GLU A 838 8.47 6.38 19.85
C GLU A 838 7.37 7.25 19.23
N ASN A 839 6.11 6.84 19.39
CA ASN A 839 4.93 7.52 18.86
C ASN A 839 4.81 8.96 19.35
N LYS A 840 5.31 9.30 20.55
CA LYS A 840 5.34 10.69 21.04
C LYS A 840 6.07 11.63 20.07
N ARG A 841 7.18 11.19 19.48
CA ARG A 841 7.96 12.00 18.52
C ARG A 841 7.18 12.19 17.23
N TRP A 842 6.61 11.10 16.71
CA TRP A 842 5.79 11.12 15.49
C TRP A 842 4.53 11.95 15.65
N LYS A 843 3.88 11.88 16.82
CA LYS A 843 2.72 12.73 17.17
C LYS A 843 3.09 14.20 17.13
N MET A 844 4.17 14.59 17.81
CA MET A 844 4.64 15.99 17.82
C MET A 844 5.01 16.47 16.41
N LEU A 845 5.68 15.63 15.63
CA LEU A 845 6.03 15.94 14.24
C LEU A 845 4.78 16.12 13.37
N ASN A 846 3.80 15.22 13.50
CA ASN A 846 2.54 15.28 12.77
C ASN A 846 1.71 16.52 13.17
N GLU A 847 1.70 16.91 14.44
CA GLU A 847 1.03 18.14 14.89
C GLU A 847 1.67 19.40 14.28
N LEU A 848 3.00 19.45 14.19
CA LEU A 848 3.71 20.62 13.66
C LEU A 848 3.63 20.71 12.14
N ILE A 849 3.98 19.65 11.42
CA ILE A 849 4.20 19.66 9.96
C ILE A 849 3.31 18.67 9.19
N GLY A 850 2.62 17.77 9.89
CA GLY A 850 1.85 16.68 9.29
C GLY A 850 0.53 17.14 8.68
N ASP A 851 0.28 16.69 7.45
CA ASP A 851 -0.98 16.90 6.74
C ASP A 851 -1.14 15.83 5.64
N ALA A 852 -2.39 15.47 5.30
CA ALA A 852 -2.69 14.47 4.27
C ALA A 852 -2.19 14.91 2.88
N THR A 853 -2.30 16.20 2.60
CA THR A 853 -1.82 16.78 1.34
C THR A 853 -0.37 17.28 1.44
N GLY A 854 0.18 17.37 2.64
CA GLY A 854 1.48 17.97 2.93
C GLY A 854 1.50 19.50 2.78
N LYS A 855 0.33 20.15 2.72
CA LYS A 855 0.21 21.59 2.43
C LYS A 855 0.80 22.43 3.56
N LYS A 856 0.53 22.06 4.82
CA LYS A 856 0.94 22.83 6.01
C LYS A 856 2.44 23.21 6.05
N PHE A 857 3.33 22.22 5.86
CA PHE A 857 4.77 22.48 5.92
C PHE A 857 5.31 23.16 4.66
N ASN A 858 4.70 22.85 3.51
CA ASN A 858 5.05 23.46 2.23
C ASN A 858 4.71 24.95 2.20
N ASP A 859 3.51 25.33 2.65
CA ASP A 859 3.06 26.72 2.72
C ASP A 859 3.98 27.55 3.62
N PHE A 860 4.39 26.98 4.76
CA PHE A 860 5.37 27.62 5.64
C PHE A 860 6.72 27.87 4.95
N ALA A 861 7.24 26.88 4.22
CA ALA A 861 8.49 27.02 3.47
C ALA A 861 8.36 28.03 2.30
N GLN A 862 7.24 28.01 1.59
CA GLN A 862 6.94 28.96 0.51
C GLN A 862 6.82 30.38 1.03
N ASP A 863 6.15 30.60 2.16
CA ASP A 863 6.03 31.92 2.77
C ASP A 863 7.40 32.47 3.16
N LEU A 864 8.28 31.65 3.73
CA LEU A 864 9.64 32.07 4.09
C LEU A 864 10.48 32.42 2.85
N THR A 865 10.33 31.62 1.80
CA THR A 865 11.00 31.82 0.51
C THR A 865 10.53 33.10 -0.19
N LEU A 866 9.22 33.37 -0.18
CA LEU A 866 8.64 34.59 -0.73
C LEU A 866 9.15 35.83 0.02
N SER A 867 9.24 35.77 1.36
CA SER A 867 9.80 36.88 2.13
C SER A 867 11.23 37.20 1.68
N GLN A 868 12.06 36.18 1.47
CA GLN A 868 13.43 36.37 1.01
C GLN A 868 13.49 36.91 -0.42
N LEU A 869 12.62 36.44 -1.32
CA LEU A 869 12.51 36.95 -2.68
C LEU A 869 12.16 38.45 -2.69
N LEU A 870 11.20 38.87 -1.87
CA LEU A 870 10.77 40.27 -1.77
C LEU A 870 11.89 41.19 -1.27
N VAL A 871 12.70 40.73 -0.31
CA VAL A 871 13.87 41.49 0.16
C VAL A 871 14.87 41.73 -0.97
N LEU A 872 15.18 40.70 -1.76
CA LEU A 872 16.08 40.82 -2.91
C LEU A 872 15.46 41.70 -4.02
N ALA A 873 14.17 41.53 -4.29
CA ALA A 873 13.44 42.32 -5.29
C ALA A 873 13.44 43.80 -4.93
N ASN A 874 13.18 44.15 -3.67
CA ASN A 874 13.21 45.53 -3.21
C ASN A 874 14.61 46.15 -3.26
N SER A 875 15.65 45.34 -3.01
CA SER A 875 17.03 45.82 -3.19
C SER A 875 17.31 46.20 -4.64
N ARG A 876 16.86 45.41 -5.62
CA ARG A 876 17.02 45.71 -7.05
C ARG A 876 16.08 46.79 -7.55
N LEU A 877 14.88 46.84 -7.01
CA LEU A 877 13.87 47.83 -7.33
C LEU A 877 14.38 49.23 -6.97
N LYS A 878 15.02 49.38 -5.81
CA LYS A 878 15.61 50.65 -5.37
C LYS A 878 16.62 51.24 -6.35
N ASP A 879 17.36 50.38 -7.07
CA ASP A 879 18.30 50.83 -8.10
C ASP A 879 17.56 51.30 -9.37
N LEU A 880 16.43 50.67 -9.70
CA LEU A 880 15.61 50.94 -10.90
C LEU A 880 14.62 52.11 -10.72
N SER A 881 14.00 52.22 -9.54
CA SER A 881 13.03 53.24 -9.18
C SER A 881 12.94 53.34 -7.65
N ASP A 882 12.99 54.56 -7.14
CA ASP A 882 12.85 54.87 -5.70
C ASP A 882 11.39 54.95 -5.23
N ARG A 883 10.43 54.93 -6.15
CA ARG A 883 9.01 55.18 -5.85
C ARG A 883 8.30 54.01 -5.17
N TYR A 884 8.67 52.77 -5.48
CA TYR A 884 7.90 51.59 -5.08
C TYR A 884 8.70 50.60 -4.24
N THR A 885 8.04 49.95 -3.27
CA THR A 885 8.52 48.72 -2.63
C THR A 885 7.44 47.63 -2.67
N ILE A 886 7.85 46.37 -2.80
CA ILE A 886 6.95 45.21 -2.92
C ILE A 886 6.84 44.50 -1.57
N ASP A 887 5.62 44.21 -1.15
CA ASP A 887 5.34 43.50 0.10
C ASP A 887 4.24 42.45 -0.07
N LYS A 888 4.12 41.56 0.92
CA LYS A 888 3.04 40.59 1.01
C LYS A 888 1.72 41.26 1.39
N SER A 889 0.62 40.63 0.99
CA SER A 889 -0.74 40.99 1.39
C SER A 889 -0.92 40.81 2.90
N ALA A 890 -1.58 41.78 3.54
CA ALA A 890 -2.08 41.64 4.89
C ALA A 890 -3.34 40.74 4.94
N PRO A 891 -3.76 40.21 6.11
CA PRO A 891 -4.91 39.30 6.22
C PRO A 891 -6.25 39.85 5.71
N ASN A 892 -6.37 41.18 5.61
CA ASN A 892 -7.57 41.88 5.16
C ASN A 892 -7.47 42.36 3.70
N GLU A 893 -6.39 42.03 2.99
CA GLU A 893 -6.10 42.44 1.61
C GLU A 893 -6.29 41.24 0.65
N ASP A 894 -6.50 41.50 -0.64
CA ASP A 894 -6.58 40.46 -1.68
C ASP A 894 -5.26 39.65 -1.73
N ASP A 895 -5.32 38.36 -2.06
CA ASP A 895 -4.20 37.39 -2.03
C ASP A 895 -3.01 37.72 -2.99
N GLY A 896 -3.06 38.89 -3.65
CA GLY A 896 -2.07 39.46 -4.56
C GLY A 896 -0.93 40.19 -3.84
N LEU A 897 0.24 40.31 -4.48
CA LEU A 897 1.30 41.18 -3.95
C LEU A 897 0.85 42.65 -3.92
N VAL A 898 1.45 43.39 -3.00
CA VAL A 898 1.15 44.81 -2.76
C VAL A 898 2.38 45.64 -3.09
N ALA A 899 2.17 46.73 -3.82
CA ALA A 899 3.17 47.77 -4.01
C ALA A 899 2.89 48.92 -3.04
N ILE A 900 3.91 49.35 -2.31
CA ILE A 900 3.88 50.49 -1.41
C ILE A 900 4.44 51.68 -2.21
N ASP A 901 3.62 52.70 -2.42
CA ASP A 901 4.01 53.93 -3.12
C ASP A 901 4.60 54.92 -2.09
N GLU A 902 5.93 55.04 -2.07
CA GLU A 902 6.68 55.89 -1.13
C GLU A 902 6.44 57.38 -1.41
N HIS A 903 6.21 57.75 -2.67
CA HIS A 903 5.92 59.15 -3.05
C HIS A 903 4.52 59.59 -2.59
N MET A 904 3.61 58.64 -2.38
CA MET A 904 2.27 58.86 -1.84
C MET A 904 2.19 58.57 -0.33
N GLY A 905 3.30 58.69 0.41
CA GLY A 905 3.34 58.53 1.86
C GLY A 905 3.16 57.09 2.34
N GLY A 906 3.66 56.11 1.56
CA GLY A 906 3.60 54.68 1.92
C GLY A 906 2.25 54.03 1.62
N GLN A 907 1.52 54.53 0.63
CA GLN A 907 0.20 53.99 0.29
C GLN A 907 0.33 52.57 -0.28
N ARG A 908 -0.32 51.60 0.36
CA ARG A 908 -0.41 50.20 -0.09
C ARG A 908 -1.44 50.07 -1.22
N ARG A 909 -1.01 49.61 -2.39
CA ARG A 909 -1.87 49.39 -3.57
C ARG A 909 -1.66 47.98 -4.12
N SER A 910 -2.71 47.37 -4.65
CA SER A 910 -2.58 46.10 -5.35
C SER A 910 -1.72 46.28 -6.61
N VAL A 911 -0.80 45.35 -6.88
CA VAL A 911 0.00 45.37 -8.13
C VAL A 911 -0.88 45.27 -9.38
N LYS A 912 -2.15 44.86 -9.24
CA LYS A 912 -3.14 44.83 -10.33
C LYS A 912 -3.54 46.24 -10.83
N THR A 913 -3.36 47.29 -10.04
CA THR A 913 -3.83 48.66 -10.38
C THR A 913 -2.74 49.58 -10.92
N LEU A 914 -1.52 49.07 -11.12
CA LEU A 914 -0.38 49.84 -11.60
C LEU A 914 -0.38 50.00 -13.12
N SER A 915 0.27 51.05 -13.61
CA SER A 915 0.43 51.29 -15.05
C SER A 915 1.32 50.23 -15.72
N GLY A 916 1.30 50.18 -17.06
CA GLY A 916 2.11 49.23 -17.83
C GLY A 916 3.63 49.36 -17.59
N GLY A 917 4.14 50.59 -17.53
CA GLY A 917 5.55 50.87 -17.25
C GLY A 917 5.96 50.53 -15.80
N GLU A 918 5.12 50.87 -14.82
CA GLU A 918 5.38 50.57 -13.40
C GLU A 918 5.35 49.06 -13.14
N THR A 919 4.38 48.35 -13.73
CA THR A 919 4.30 46.88 -13.67
C THR A 919 5.54 46.23 -14.30
N PHE A 920 6.11 46.84 -15.34
CA PHE A 920 7.34 46.37 -15.97
C PHE A 920 8.57 46.52 -15.07
N ILE A 921 8.73 47.64 -14.37
CA ILE A 921 9.86 47.82 -13.44
C ILE A 921 9.78 46.83 -12.26
N LEU A 922 8.58 46.64 -11.72
CA LEU A 922 8.32 45.67 -10.65
C LEU A 922 8.58 44.23 -11.11
N SER A 923 8.19 43.89 -12.34
CA SER A 923 8.43 42.56 -12.88
C SER A 923 9.91 42.31 -13.18
N LEU A 924 10.62 43.32 -13.70
CA LEU A 924 12.07 43.26 -13.95
C LEU A 924 12.86 43.08 -12.66
N SER A 925 12.57 43.88 -11.61
CA SER A 925 13.25 43.76 -10.31
C SER A 925 13.04 42.39 -9.67
N MET A 926 11.84 41.82 -9.79
CA MET A 926 11.53 40.50 -9.25
C MET A 926 12.17 39.37 -10.08
N ALA A 927 12.26 39.51 -11.40
CA ALA A 927 12.98 38.58 -12.27
C ALA A 927 14.48 38.54 -11.94
N LEU A 928 15.09 39.70 -11.71
CA LEU A 928 16.48 39.80 -11.27
C LEU A 928 16.68 39.16 -9.90
N ALA A 929 15.80 39.43 -8.94
CA ALA A 929 15.84 38.82 -7.62
C ALA A 929 15.63 37.29 -7.65
N LEU A 930 14.78 36.80 -8.53
CA LEU A 930 14.57 35.36 -8.74
C LEU A 930 15.82 34.71 -9.35
N SER A 931 16.45 35.37 -10.33
CA SER A 931 17.74 34.94 -10.89
C SER A 931 18.79 34.82 -9.78
N ASP A 932 18.84 35.77 -8.86
CA ASP A 932 19.78 35.76 -7.73
C ASP A 932 19.42 34.68 -6.69
N LEU A 933 18.13 34.43 -6.42
CA LEU A 933 17.69 33.37 -5.51
C LEU A 933 17.95 31.97 -6.09
N ALA A 934 17.72 31.79 -7.40
CA ALA A 934 18.01 30.56 -8.12
C ALA A 934 19.52 30.31 -8.31
N SER A 935 20.32 31.38 -8.39
CA SER A 935 21.78 31.32 -8.56
C SER A 935 22.50 30.47 -7.50
N ARG A 936 21.93 30.38 -6.28
CA ARG A 936 22.48 29.55 -5.19
C ARG A 936 22.48 28.06 -5.52
N ASN A 937 21.51 27.57 -6.30
CA ASN A 937 21.42 26.17 -6.71
C ASN A 937 22.01 25.97 -8.12
N VAL A 938 21.71 26.89 -9.05
CA VAL A 938 22.13 26.84 -10.46
C VAL A 938 22.61 28.21 -10.89
N GLU A 939 23.90 28.37 -11.23
CA GLU A 939 24.41 29.61 -11.81
C GLU A 939 23.70 29.89 -13.14
N ILE A 940 23.06 31.05 -13.29
CA ILE A 940 22.39 31.47 -14.54
C ILE A 940 23.12 32.70 -15.06
N ASN A 941 23.82 32.54 -16.18
CA ASN A 941 24.71 33.55 -16.75
C ASN A 941 24.18 34.12 -18.09
N SER A 942 22.96 33.77 -18.48
CA SER A 942 22.30 34.30 -19.68
C SER A 942 20.88 34.73 -19.30
N LEU A 943 20.50 35.95 -19.69
CA LEU A 943 19.15 36.50 -19.49
C LEU A 943 18.68 37.18 -20.77
N PHE A 944 17.53 36.76 -21.30
CA PHE A 944 16.91 37.39 -22.47
C PHE A 944 15.63 38.10 -22.04
N ILE A 945 15.42 39.32 -22.52
CA ILE A 945 14.29 40.18 -22.16
C ILE A 945 13.53 40.58 -23.43
N ASP A 946 12.29 40.09 -23.62
CA ASP A 946 11.49 40.31 -24.83
C ASP A 946 10.43 41.43 -24.72
N GLU A 947 10.46 42.25 -23.65
CA GLU A 947 9.31 43.10 -23.31
C GLU A 947 9.60 44.46 -22.65
N GLY A 948 8.58 45.34 -22.70
CA GLY A 948 8.33 46.43 -21.73
C GLY A 948 9.09 47.74 -21.92
N PHE A 949 10.22 47.72 -22.64
CA PHE A 949 10.98 48.94 -22.90
C PHE A 949 10.22 49.99 -23.75
N GLY A 950 9.22 49.57 -24.54
CA GLY A 950 8.38 50.48 -25.32
C GLY A 950 7.23 51.12 -24.55
N THR A 951 6.94 50.63 -23.33
CA THR A 951 5.94 51.23 -22.43
C THR A 951 6.55 52.21 -21.43
N LEU A 952 7.88 52.31 -21.41
CA LEU A 952 8.62 53.26 -20.60
C LEU A 952 8.70 54.60 -21.34
N ASP A 953 8.59 55.68 -20.59
CA ASP A 953 8.98 57.00 -21.06
C ASP A 953 10.51 57.09 -21.24
N PRO A 954 11.03 58.02 -22.05
CA PRO A 954 12.46 58.11 -22.36
C PRO A 954 13.37 58.25 -21.13
N GLU A 955 12.97 59.01 -20.10
CA GLU A 955 13.78 59.21 -18.89
C GLU A 955 13.88 57.92 -18.07
N THR A 956 12.76 57.24 -17.84
CA THR A 956 12.73 55.95 -17.12
C THR A 956 13.44 54.84 -17.90
N LEU A 957 13.30 54.83 -19.23
CA LEU A 957 14.03 53.92 -20.10
C LEU A 957 15.55 54.12 -19.93
N ASP A 958 16.00 55.37 -19.85
CA ASP A 958 17.41 55.66 -19.72
C ASP A 958 17.99 55.21 -18.38
N GLN A 959 17.27 55.44 -17.29
CA GLN A 959 17.66 54.96 -15.96
C GLN A 959 17.71 53.43 -15.91
N THR A 960 16.72 52.77 -16.52
CA THR A 960 16.65 51.31 -16.58
C THR A 960 17.87 50.72 -17.30
N LEU A 961 18.34 51.36 -18.38
CA LEU A 961 19.52 50.92 -19.12
C LEU A 961 20.81 51.12 -18.32
N ASP A 962 20.97 52.26 -17.63
CA ASP A 962 22.12 52.49 -16.74
C ASP A 962 22.20 51.42 -15.65
N THR A 963 21.07 51.05 -15.05
CA THR A 963 21.04 49.95 -14.08
C THR A 963 21.39 48.61 -14.69
N LEU A 964 20.93 48.30 -15.91
CA LEU A 964 21.27 47.04 -16.57
C LEU A 964 22.76 46.94 -16.91
N GLU A 965 23.39 48.05 -17.32
CA GLU A 965 24.84 48.12 -17.54
C GLU A 965 25.64 47.97 -16.24
N LYS A 966 25.22 48.62 -15.15
CA LYS A 966 25.82 48.43 -13.81
C LYS A 966 25.69 46.98 -13.35
N LEU A 967 24.51 46.39 -13.50
CA LEU A 967 24.25 44.99 -13.14
C LEU A 967 25.07 44.02 -13.98
N GLN A 968 25.29 44.31 -15.26
CA GLN A 968 26.19 43.54 -16.12
C GLN A 968 27.62 43.56 -15.56
N ALA A 969 28.12 44.75 -15.18
CA ALA A 969 29.47 44.91 -14.62
C ALA A 969 29.64 44.14 -13.30
N GLU A 970 28.61 44.09 -12.45
CA GLU A 970 28.65 43.39 -11.16
C GLU A 970 28.46 41.86 -11.27
N SER A 971 27.61 41.39 -12.20
CA SER A 971 27.15 40.00 -12.21
C SER A 971 27.77 39.12 -13.30
N SER A 972 28.53 39.67 -14.24
CA SER A 972 29.12 38.96 -15.40
C SER A 972 28.10 38.16 -16.25
N LYS A 973 26.81 38.47 -16.11
CA LYS A 973 25.70 37.84 -16.85
C LYS A 973 25.63 38.43 -18.26
N THR A 974 25.38 37.59 -19.24
CA THR A 974 25.08 38.01 -20.61
C THR A 974 23.60 38.38 -20.72
N ILE A 975 23.29 39.65 -21.01
CA ILE A 975 21.93 40.18 -21.10
C ILE A 975 21.61 40.49 -22.56
N GLY A 976 20.58 39.85 -23.10
CA GLY A 976 20.05 40.10 -24.44
C GLY A 976 18.72 40.83 -24.37
N ILE A 977 18.65 42.05 -24.90
CA ILE A 977 17.41 42.85 -24.92
C ILE A 977 16.78 42.76 -26.31
N ILE A 978 15.49 42.43 -26.39
CA ILE A 978 14.74 42.44 -27.64
C ILE A 978 13.81 43.64 -27.62
N SER A 979 13.98 44.55 -28.58
CA SER A 979 13.12 45.73 -28.64
C SER A 979 13.00 46.29 -30.06
N HIS A 980 11.98 47.12 -30.24
CA HIS A 980 11.72 47.88 -31.45
C HIS A 980 11.92 49.39 -31.24
N VAL A 981 12.23 49.82 -30.02
CA VAL A 981 12.43 51.24 -29.67
C VAL A 981 13.75 51.72 -30.26
N ASP A 982 13.71 52.86 -30.97
CA ASP A 982 14.87 53.40 -31.67
C ASP A 982 15.97 53.92 -30.74
N SER A 983 15.63 54.46 -29.56
CA SER A 983 16.62 54.93 -28.56
C SER A 983 17.57 53.83 -28.06
N LEU A 984 17.12 52.57 -28.03
CA LEU A 984 17.97 51.43 -27.68
C LEU A 984 19.05 51.15 -28.74
N LYS A 985 18.78 51.49 -30.00
CA LYS A 985 19.73 51.30 -31.11
C LYS A 985 20.91 52.27 -31.04
N GLU A 986 20.75 53.40 -30.36
CA GLU A 986 21.83 54.39 -30.23
C GLU A 986 22.73 54.09 -29.03
N ARG A 987 22.19 53.42 -28.00
CA ARG A 987 22.88 53.19 -26.73
C ARG A 987 23.64 51.87 -26.66
N ILE A 988 23.10 50.79 -27.26
CA ILE A 988 23.74 49.47 -27.23
C ILE A 988 24.54 49.27 -28.52
N ALA A 989 25.87 49.26 -28.41
CA ALA A 989 26.78 49.13 -29.56
C ALA A 989 26.59 47.80 -30.31
N THR A 990 26.57 46.68 -29.57
CA THR A 990 26.43 45.35 -30.17
C THR A 990 24.98 45.01 -30.48
N GLN A 991 24.65 44.80 -31.76
CA GLN A 991 23.28 44.54 -32.20
C GLN A 991 23.17 43.34 -33.14
N ILE A 992 22.06 42.63 -33.01
CA ILE A 992 21.57 41.62 -33.94
C ILE A 992 20.39 42.25 -34.68
N GLN A 993 20.63 42.74 -35.88
CA GLN A 993 19.65 43.46 -36.66
C GLN A 993 18.89 42.50 -37.59
N LEU A 994 17.56 42.48 -37.47
CA LEU A 994 16.67 41.75 -38.37
C LEU A 994 16.10 42.70 -39.42
N LYS A 995 16.44 42.46 -40.69
CA LYS A 995 15.92 43.20 -41.85
C LYS A 995 14.83 42.39 -42.52
N ARG A 996 13.65 42.98 -42.72
CA ARG A 996 12.51 42.37 -43.42
C ARG A 996 12.65 42.60 -44.93
N HIS A 997 12.55 41.54 -45.72
CA HIS A 997 12.51 41.59 -47.18
C HIS A 997 11.05 41.66 -47.69
N GLY A 998 10.85 42.26 -48.86
CA GLY A 998 9.52 42.47 -49.46
C GLY A 998 8.70 41.19 -49.71
N GLN A 999 9.35 40.02 -49.71
CA GLN A 999 8.70 38.71 -49.87
C GLN A 999 8.21 38.08 -48.54
N GLY A 1000 8.32 38.79 -47.41
CA GLY A 1000 7.87 38.30 -46.10
C GLY A 1000 8.89 37.46 -45.33
N TYR A 1001 10.11 37.31 -45.86
CA TYR A 1001 11.25 36.71 -45.17
C TYR A 1001 12.08 37.78 -44.46
N SER A 1002 12.86 37.37 -43.46
CA SER A 1002 13.82 38.22 -42.75
C SER A 1002 15.23 37.68 -42.88
N THR A 1003 16.22 38.57 -42.86
CA THR A 1003 17.64 38.22 -42.74
C THR A 1003 18.21 38.78 -41.44
N LEU A 1004 19.15 38.05 -40.86
CA LEU A 1004 19.88 38.43 -39.65
C LEU A 1004 21.27 38.95 -40.01
N GLU A 1005 21.62 40.11 -39.50
CA GLU A 1005 22.95 40.74 -39.63
C GLU A 1005 23.47 41.14 -38.24
N ILE A 1006 24.75 40.91 -37.98
CA ILE A 1006 25.39 41.23 -36.70
C ILE A 1006 26.21 42.51 -36.90
N THR A 1007 25.87 43.56 -36.18
CA THR A 1007 26.55 44.85 -36.22
C THR A 1007 27.22 45.12 -34.88
N ALA A 1008 28.47 45.60 -34.93
CA ALA A 1008 29.31 45.88 -33.78
C ALA A 1008 29.54 47.38 -33.61
#